data_AF-A0A3D2G394-F1
#
_entry.id   AF-A0A3D2G394-F1
#
_cell.length_a   1.000
_cell.length_b   1.000
_cell.length_c   1.000
_cell.angle_alpha   90.00
_cell.angle_beta   90.00
_cell.angle_gamma   90.00
#
_symmetry.space_group_name_H-M   'P 1'
#
loop_
_entity.id
_entity.type
_entity.pdbx_description
1 polymer ?
#
loop_
_entity_poly.entity_id
_entity_poly.type
_entity_poly.pdbx_seq_one_letter_code
_entity_poly.pdbx_strand_id
1 'polypeptide(L)'
;WLFAEPERRQKYVEYYNETFNNIRLREYDGSHLQFPGMNPEIELKPHQKNAVARILMGGNTLLAHCVGAGKSFEMMAACMEQKRLGLSNKTIMVVPKPLIGQTASEFLRLYPSANILVATERDFEKSRRKQFVSRIATGDYDCIIMSHSQFEKIPISAERKERMLNEQINEITYAIDDMKERNGERWTVKQMESQKKKLEEQLKSLTDESRKDDLITFEELGVDSIMVDEAHNFKNLATFSKMNNVSGISSSGAKKSTDMQLKCQYLSEINDGRGIVFATGTPISNTMCEMYVMQLYLQKSALEEMGIHHFDSWAANFGEVTTALELTVEGSGFRFKSRFNKFTNLPELMNIFREVADVQTADMLDLDVPALRGGKPIIVESEPDWYVKQVMEEFVVRAERIRGGGVDPSVDNFLKITHEARLLGTDARLIDKDAPNNPDGKLNKVAENVWKEYVKGNADGHIGCQLIFSDIGTPGPDKDFTIYDYLKESLIQYGIPAEEIAFIHDAKTDAQRDALFKEMRTGKKKVLIGSTDKCGTGVNVQTHLVAMHHVDCPWKPSSIEQREGRGIRQGNKNDEVAIYRYVTKQTFDAYNWSLVENKQRFISQVMTSKAVSRSCEDIDEATLSYAEIKAVATGNPLIREKMEVDNDVQRLKLLKASYDNQRYGLQDNFMIKYPKLIKTATEKLANVREDIKARDKELIDNPDFAITIGNATYTERVDGGTVMLEAISKCKTGETTPVGKFHGFELLVEKNFLSINYMVLRGKTEYKAELSTSPVGSMVKLENLFNGLHENVDFLEKKIEQYQNDLEASKAEYDKPFAYSAELEEKLARQYELNAQLDLE
;
A
#
# COMPACT_ATOMS: atom_id res chain seq x y z
N TRP A 1 8.17 -29.85 8.08
CA TRP A 1 7.25 -30.28 9.16
C TRP A 1 5.78 -30.06 8.79
N LEU A 2 5.35 -28.82 8.46
CA LEU A 2 3.96 -28.52 8.09
C LEU A 2 3.47 -29.36 6.88
N PHE A 3 4.24 -29.34 5.79
CA PHE A 3 3.92 -30.02 4.53
C PHE A 3 4.22 -31.54 4.52
N ALA A 4 4.70 -32.10 5.63
CA ALA A 4 5.04 -33.52 5.70
C ALA A 4 3.81 -34.41 5.91
N GLU A 5 2.77 -33.88 6.54
CA GLU A 5 1.53 -34.59 6.85
C GLU A 5 0.32 -33.86 6.22
N PRO A 6 -0.46 -34.51 5.35
CA PRO A 6 -1.61 -33.89 4.68
C PRO A 6 -2.68 -33.35 5.64
N GLU A 7 -3.02 -34.09 6.70
CA GLU A 7 -4.03 -33.65 7.69
C GLU A 7 -3.60 -32.39 8.44
N ARG A 8 -2.31 -32.32 8.80
CA ARG A 8 -1.72 -31.13 9.42
C ARG A 8 -1.78 -29.95 8.47
N ARG A 9 -1.37 -30.15 7.21
CA ARG A 9 -1.47 -29.11 6.17
C ARG A 9 -2.90 -28.60 6.02
N GLN A 10 -3.89 -29.50 5.91
CA GLN A 10 -5.30 -29.11 5.78
C GLN A 10 -5.77 -28.25 6.94
N LYS A 11 -5.52 -28.66 8.19
CA LYS A 11 -5.90 -27.89 9.39
C LYS A 11 -5.40 -26.44 9.34
N TYR A 12 -4.13 -26.25 8.98
CA TYR A 12 -3.54 -24.91 8.95
C TYR A 12 -3.91 -24.12 7.70
N VAL A 13 -4.19 -24.79 6.57
CA VAL A 13 -4.75 -24.14 5.37
C VAL A 13 -6.17 -23.63 5.64
N GLU A 14 -7.01 -24.42 6.32
CA GLU A 14 -8.34 -23.99 6.75
C GLU A 14 -8.26 -22.78 7.68
N TYR A 15 -7.43 -22.86 8.73
CA TYR A 15 -7.18 -21.73 9.63
C TYR A 15 -6.70 -20.47 8.88
N TYR A 16 -5.76 -20.62 7.94
CA TYR A 16 -5.26 -19.52 7.12
C TYR A 16 -6.36 -18.90 6.27
N ASN A 17 -7.21 -19.73 5.65
CA ASN A 17 -8.32 -19.24 4.82
C ASN A 17 -9.39 -18.55 5.66
N GLU A 18 -9.75 -19.10 6.81
CA GLU A 18 -10.72 -18.51 7.73
C GLU A 18 -10.24 -17.20 8.38
N THR A 19 -8.93 -16.98 8.46
CA THR A 19 -8.35 -15.80 9.13
C THR A 19 -7.90 -14.72 8.16
N PHE A 20 -7.28 -15.08 7.03
CA PHE A 20 -6.61 -14.14 6.12
C PHE A 20 -7.17 -14.13 4.69
N ASN A 21 -7.66 -15.26 4.19
CA ASN A 21 -8.18 -15.40 2.83
C ASN A 21 -9.72 -15.55 2.82
N ASN A 22 -10.39 -14.68 3.58
CA ASN A 22 -11.84 -14.60 3.74
C ASN A 22 -12.43 -13.23 3.33
N ILE A 23 -11.60 -12.29 2.89
CA ILE A 23 -11.99 -10.90 2.61
C ILE A 23 -12.42 -10.76 1.15
N ARG A 24 -13.65 -10.27 0.96
CA ARG A 24 -14.14 -9.80 -0.36
C ARG A 24 -14.27 -8.29 -0.32
N LEU A 25 -13.42 -7.61 -1.10
CA LEU A 25 -13.45 -6.15 -1.18
C LEU A 25 -14.79 -5.65 -1.72
N ARG A 26 -15.33 -4.62 -1.06
CA ARG A 26 -16.53 -3.92 -1.51
C ARG A 26 -16.17 -2.98 -2.66
N GLU A 27 -16.96 -3.05 -3.73
CA GLU A 27 -16.93 -2.04 -4.79
C GLU A 27 -17.87 -0.89 -4.40
N TYR A 28 -17.37 0.34 -4.54
CA TYR A 28 -18.12 1.56 -4.25
C TYR A 28 -18.48 2.25 -5.55
N ASP A 29 -19.77 2.49 -5.77
CA ASP A 29 -20.28 3.24 -6.90
C ASP A 29 -20.89 4.55 -6.40
N GLY A 30 -20.30 5.68 -6.79
CA GLY A 30 -20.77 7.02 -6.45
C GLY A 30 -21.58 7.69 -7.55
N SER A 31 -21.91 7.01 -8.65
CA SER A 31 -22.64 7.59 -9.79
C SER A 31 -24.01 8.17 -9.41
N HIS A 32 -24.62 7.64 -8.35
CA HIS A 32 -25.91 8.05 -7.82
C HIS A 32 -25.84 9.22 -6.83
N LEU A 33 -24.64 9.60 -6.38
CA LEU A 33 -24.49 10.71 -5.43
C LEU A 33 -24.86 12.03 -6.10
N GLN A 34 -25.69 12.80 -5.39
CA GLN A 34 -25.95 14.19 -5.71
C GLN A 34 -25.07 15.04 -4.80
N PHE A 35 -24.52 16.13 -5.33
CA PHE A 35 -23.65 17.07 -4.60
C PHE A 35 -24.32 18.45 -4.49
N PRO A 36 -25.35 18.63 -3.64
CA PRO A 36 -26.04 19.91 -3.49
C PRO A 36 -25.10 21.03 -3.05
N GLY A 37 -25.24 22.22 -3.63
CA GLY A 37 -24.40 23.37 -3.32
C GLY A 37 -23.01 23.33 -3.95
N MET A 38 -22.66 22.24 -4.63
CA MET A 38 -21.46 22.17 -5.47
C MET A 38 -21.64 23.07 -6.70
N ASN A 39 -20.57 23.71 -7.14
CA ASN A 39 -20.54 24.52 -8.33
C ASN A 39 -20.94 23.68 -9.56
N PRO A 40 -22.01 24.04 -10.29
CA PRO A 40 -22.51 23.26 -11.41
C PRO A 40 -21.58 23.24 -12.63
N GLU A 41 -20.60 24.15 -12.71
CA GLU A 41 -19.59 24.16 -13.77
C GLU A 41 -18.49 23.10 -13.56
N ILE A 42 -18.45 22.47 -12.39
CA ILE A 42 -17.44 21.46 -12.04
C ILE A 42 -18.11 20.10 -11.96
N GLU A 43 -17.66 19.17 -12.81
CA GLU A 43 -18.10 17.78 -12.76
C GLU A 43 -16.98 16.89 -12.18
N LEU A 44 -17.33 16.13 -11.14
CA LEU A 44 -16.43 15.12 -10.59
C LEU A 44 -16.35 13.90 -11.50
N LYS A 45 -15.14 13.39 -11.72
CA LYS A 45 -14.87 12.18 -12.49
C LYS A 45 -15.42 10.92 -11.78
N PRO A 46 -15.67 9.81 -12.50
CA PRO A 46 -16.21 8.59 -11.90
C PRO A 46 -15.41 8.07 -10.69
N HIS A 47 -14.08 8.04 -10.77
CA HIS A 47 -13.25 7.58 -9.64
C HIS A 47 -13.37 8.50 -8.42
N GLN A 48 -13.54 9.81 -8.63
CA GLN A 48 -13.74 10.78 -7.55
C GLN A 48 -15.09 10.57 -6.85
N LYS A 49 -16.15 10.32 -7.62
CA LYS A 49 -17.47 10.00 -7.08
C LYS A 49 -17.42 8.70 -6.27
N ASN A 50 -16.73 7.67 -6.78
CA ASN A 50 -16.54 6.39 -6.09
C ASN A 50 -15.74 6.55 -4.78
N ALA A 51 -14.70 7.39 -4.78
CA ALA A 51 -13.93 7.74 -3.59
C ALA A 51 -14.81 8.43 -2.53
N VAL A 52 -15.67 9.37 -2.93
CA VAL A 52 -16.65 9.97 -2.00
C VAL A 52 -17.63 8.92 -1.48
N ALA A 53 -18.17 8.05 -2.33
CA ALA A 53 -19.06 6.97 -1.91
C ALA A 53 -18.38 6.03 -0.90
N ARG A 54 -17.09 5.74 -1.09
CA ARG A 54 -16.29 4.99 -0.12
C ARG A 54 -16.20 5.70 1.22
N ILE A 55 -15.89 6.99 1.25
CA ILE A 55 -15.80 7.77 2.49
C ILE A 55 -17.15 7.82 3.23
N LEU A 56 -18.27 7.89 2.49
CA LEU A 56 -19.61 7.95 3.08
C LEU A 56 -20.10 6.58 3.59
N MET A 57 -19.90 5.52 2.81
CA MET A 57 -20.48 4.20 3.08
C MET A 57 -19.51 3.22 3.76
N GLY A 58 -18.21 3.50 3.70
CA GLY A 58 -17.15 2.71 4.32
C GLY A 58 -16.81 3.17 5.73
N GLY A 59 -15.60 2.82 6.16
CA GLY A 59 -14.98 3.27 7.40
C GLY A 59 -13.92 4.34 7.16
N ASN A 60 -12.93 4.38 8.05
CA ASN A 60 -11.69 5.11 7.81
C ASN A 60 -11.11 4.79 6.42
N THR A 61 -10.63 5.81 5.72
CA THR A 61 -10.28 5.68 4.30
C THR A 61 -8.91 6.29 4.02
N LEU A 62 -8.10 5.59 3.23
CA LEU A 62 -6.88 6.11 2.60
C LEU A 62 -7.11 6.31 1.11
N LEU A 63 -7.14 7.56 0.66
CA LEU A 63 -7.11 7.95 -0.74
C LEU A 63 -5.65 7.87 -1.25
N ALA A 64 -5.25 6.66 -1.65
CA ALA A 64 -3.96 6.35 -2.26
C ALA A 64 -3.98 6.60 -3.78
N HIS A 65 -4.40 7.80 -4.18
CA HIS A 65 -4.52 8.17 -5.59
C HIS A 65 -3.31 8.95 -6.06
N CYS A 66 -2.85 8.71 -7.29
CA CYS A 66 -1.71 9.39 -7.88
C CYS A 66 -1.84 10.94 -7.87
N VAL A 67 -0.70 11.62 -8.04
CA VAL A 67 -0.68 13.10 -8.06
C VAL A 67 -1.51 13.60 -9.24
N GLY A 68 -2.46 14.51 -8.96
CA GLY A 68 -3.36 15.05 -9.99
C GLY A 68 -4.68 14.30 -10.20
N ALA A 69 -4.92 13.18 -9.50
CA ALA A 69 -6.20 12.45 -9.56
C ALA A 69 -7.40 13.26 -9.00
N GLY A 70 -7.14 14.30 -8.20
CA GLY A 70 -8.16 15.19 -7.64
C GLY A 70 -8.58 14.91 -6.20
N LYS A 71 -7.69 14.28 -5.41
CA LYS A 71 -7.85 14.02 -3.96
C LYS A 71 -8.43 15.18 -3.15
N SER A 72 -8.04 16.41 -3.47
CA SER A 72 -8.55 17.61 -2.79
C SER A 72 -10.05 17.78 -2.97
N PHE A 73 -10.57 17.61 -4.19
CA PHE A 73 -12.01 17.69 -4.46
C PHE A 73 -12.77 16.52 -3.84
N GLU A 74 -12.17 15.33 -3.80
CA GLU A 74 -12.76 14.16 -3.12
C GLU A 74 -12.95 14.43 -1.63
N MET A 75 -11.93 14.95 -0.94
CA MET A 75 -12.03 15.33 0.47
C MET A 75 -13.06 16.44 0.70
N MET A 76 -13.05 17.50 -0.11
CA MET A 76 -13.99 18.63 0.02
C MET A 76 -15.44 18.19 -0.18
N ALA A 77 -15.71 17.41 -1.24
CA ALA A 77 -17.04 16.88 -1.53
C ALA A 77 -17.49 15.90 -0.43
N ALA A 78 -16.62 14.99 0.01
CA ALA A 78 -16.94 14.09 1.11
C ALA A 78 -17.22 14.84 2.42
N CYS A 79 -16.48 15.91 2.72
CA CYS A 79 -16.69 16.73 3.92
C CYS A 79 -18.10 17.35 3.93
N MET A 80 -18.51 17.95 2.82
CA MET A 80 -19.84 18.55 2.70
C MET A 80 -20.95 17.50 2.75
N GLU A 81 -20.77 16.36 2.08
CA GLU A 81 -21.76 15.29 2.06
C GLU A 81 -21.88 14.59 3.43
N GLN A 82 -20.76 14.36 4.14
CA GLN A 82 -20.79 13.82 5.50
C GLN A 82 -21.58 14.73 6.44
N LYS A 83 -21.36 16.05 6.37
CA LYS A 83 -22.10 17.01 7.18
C LYS A 83 -23.59 17.04 6.81
N ARG A 84 -23.90 17.07 5.51
CA ARG A 84 -25.29 17.06 5.00
C ARG A 84 -26.07 15.82 5.42
N LEU A 85 -25.42 14.66 5.46
CA LEU A 85 -26.01 13.38 5.84
C LEU A 85 -25.99 13.13 7.35
N GLY A 86 -25.41 14.02 8.14
CA GLY A 86 -25.26 13.86 9.60
C GLY A 86 -24.27 12.77 10.00
N LEU A 87 -23.34 12.41 9.12
CA LEU A 87 -22.25 11.46 9.38
C LEU A 87 -21.05 12.12 10.07
N SER A 88 -20.90 13.43 9.93
CA SER A 88 -19.95 14.25 10.69
C SER A 88 -20.59 15.57 11.06
N ASN A 89 -20.17 16.13 12.19
CA ASN A 89 -20.59 17.44 12.66
C ASN A 89 -19.51 18.50 12.42
N LYS A 90 -18.24 18.16 12.67
CA LYS A 90 -17.12 19.11 12.59
C LYS A 90 -15.85 18.44 12.09
N THR A 91 -15.52 18.74 10.84
CA THR A 91 -14.33 18.21 10.16
C THR A 91 -13.16 19.19 10.19
N ILE A 92 -11.97 18.70 10.55
CA ILE A 92 -10.69 19.41 10.33
C ILE A 92 -9.99 18.84 9.09
N MET A 93 -9.67 19.71 8.14
CA MET A 93 -8.80 19.40 7.01
C MET A 93 -7.36 19.87 7.30
N VAL A 94 -6.44 18.91 7.38
CA VAL A 94 -5.04 19.07 7.78
C VAL A 94 -4.14 18.95 6.55
N VAL A 95 -3.55 20.06 6.11
CA VAL A 95 -2.78 20.14 4.85
C VAL A 95 -1.33 20.59 5.07
N PRO A 96 -0.41 20.39 4.11
CA PRO A 96 0.89 21.03 4.13
C PRO A 96 0.77 22.56 4.26
N LYS A 97 1.66 23.18 5.02
CA LYS A 97 1.63 24.63 5.28
C LYS A 97 1.51 25.50 4.01
N PRO A 98 2.26 25.26 2.91
CA PRO A 98 2.13 26.06 1.69
C PRO A 98 0.77 25.91 0.97
N LEU A 99 0.00 24.87 1.29
CA LEU A 99 -1.26 24.56 0.62
C LEU A 99 -2.50 25.18 1.26
N ILE A 100 -2.42 25.72 2.49
CA ILE A 100 -3.59 26.24 3.22
C ILE A 100 -4.44 27.20 2.37
N GLY A 101 -3.80 28.20 1.76
CA GLY A 101 -4.50 29.20 0.95
C GLY A 101 -5.10 28.61 -0.33
N GLN A 102 -4.38 27.69 -0.98
CA GLN A 102 -4.87 26.99 -2.17
C GLN A 102 -6.07 26.11 -1.83
N THR A 103 -5.99 25.30 -0.76
CA THR A 103 -7.08 24.42 -0.31
C THR A 103 -8.32 25.24 0.00
N ALA A 104 -8.20 26.38 0.69
CA ALA A 104 -9.35 27.25 0.98
C ALA A 104 -10.00 27.81 -0.29
N SER A 105 -9.19 28.26 -1.24
CA SER A 105 -9.67 28.78 -2.54
C SER A 105 -10.36 27.69 -3.36
N GLU A 106 -9.79 26.49 -3.40
CA GLU A 106 -10.38 25.33 -4.09
C GLU A 106 -11.67 24.85 -3.42
N PHE A 107 -11.73 24.89 -2.08
CA PHE A 107 -12.96 24.56 -1.34
C PHE A 107 -14.08 25.51 -1.72
N LEU A 108 -13.86 26.82 -1.69
CA LEU A 108 -14.87 27.82 -2.08
C LEU A 108 -15.17 27.81 -3.58
N ARG A 109 -14.22 27.39 -4.43
CA ARG A 109 -14.48 27.18 -5.85
C ARG A 109 -15.45 26.02 -6.08
N LEU A 110 -15.30 24.94 -5.31
CA LEU A 110 -16.15 23.75 -5.40
C LEU A 110 -17.49 23.97 -4.70
N TYR A 111 -17.50 24.61 -3.53
CA TYR A 111 -18.69 24.93 -2.73
C TYR A 111 -18.67 26.41 -2.34
N PRO A 112 -19.22 27.32 -3.18
CA PRO A 112 -19.17 28.77 -2.95
C PRO A 112 -19.83 29.25 -1.65
N SER A 113 -20.80 28.50 -1.13
CA SER A 113 -21.56 28.83 0.08
C SER A 113 -21.00 28.18 1.35
N ALA A 114 -19.88 27.44 1.29
CA ALA A 114 -19.33 26.73 2.44
C ALA A 114 -18.80 27.70 3.51
N ASN A 115 -19.18 27.47 4.77
CA ASN A 115 -18.68 28.21 5.92
C ASN A 115 -17.38 27.58 6.44
N ILE A 116 -16.24 28.02 5.90
CA ILE A 116 -14.92 27.50 6.27
C ILE A 116 -14.16 28.41 7.24
N LEU A 117 -13.43 27.80 8.18
CA LEU A 117 -12.47 28.51 9.03
C LEU A 117 -11.04 28.18 8.59
N VAL A 118 -10.27 29.19 8.18
CA VAL A 118 -8.89 29.02 7.72
C VAL A 118 -7.91 29.52 8.78
N ALA A 119 -7.01 28.65 9.24
CA ALA A 119 -5.98 29.01 10.21
C ALA A 119 -4.83 29.79 9.57
N THR A 120 -4.42 30.89 10.19
CA THR A 120 -3.21 31.63 9.81
C THR A 120 -2.06 31.37 10.80
N GLU A 121 -0.83 31.71 10.42
CA GLU A 121 0.31 31.58 11.34
C GLU A 121 0.12 32.38 12.64
N ARG A 122 -0.46 33.58 12.52
CA ARG A 122 -0.70 34.49 13.64
C ARG A 122 -1.67 33.91 14.65
N ASP A 123 -2.61 33.08 14.21
CA ASP A 123 -3.60 32.46 15.10
C ASP A 123 -2.97 31.47 16.09
N PHE A 124 -1.80 30.92 15.78
CA PHE A 124 -1.07 29.96 16.63
C PHE A 124 0.13 30.58 17.36
N GLU A 125 0.19 31.91 17.43
CA GLU A 125 1.03 32.63 18.40
C GLU A 125 0.50 32.39 19.83
N LYS A 126 1.40 32.33 20.83
CA LYS A 126 1.03 31.97 22.22
C LYS A 126 -0.13 32.81 22.79
N SER A 127 -0.19 34.09 22.44
CA SER A 127 -1.22 35.04 22.91
C SER A 127 -2.59 34.87 22.23
N ARG A 128 -2.64 34.31 21.01
CA ARG A 128 -3.85 34.24 20.17
C ARG A 128 -4.42 32.82 20.05
N ARG A 129 -3.58 31.80 20.29
CA ARG A 129 -3.96 30.39 20.19
C ARG A 129 -5.21 30.04 21.00
N LYS A 130 -5.32 30.50 22.25
CA LYS A 130 -6.49 30.21 23.10
C LYS A 130 -7.77 30.74 22.45
N GLN A 131 -7.74 31.95 21.90
CA GLN A 131 -8.89 32.56 21.21
C GLN A 131 -9.26 31.81 19.92
N PHE A 132 -8.29 31.42 19.10
CA PHE A 132 -8.57 30.67 17.87
C PHE A 132 -9.16 29.28 18.16
N VAL A 133 -8.61 28.57 19.14
CA VAL A 133 -9.11 27.26 19.55
C VAL A 133 -10.52 27.37 20.16
N SER A 134 -10.82 28.40 20.94
CA SER A 134 -12.19 28.67 21.42
C SER A 134 -13.16 28.96 20.27
N ARG A 135 -12.73 29.63 19.20
CA ARG A 135 -13.56 29.84 18.00
C ARG A 135 -13.88 28.52 17.31
N ILE A 136 -12.93 27.59 17.23
CA ILE A 136 -13.18 26.24 16.69
C ILE A 136 -14.24 25.55 17.54
N ALA A 137 -14.10 25.54 18.87
CA ALA A 137 -15.04 24.86 19.75
C ALA A 137 -16.47 25.42 19.65
N THR A 138 -16.62 26.74 19.64
CA THR A 138 -17.93 27.43 19.70
C THR A 138 -18.59 27.67 18.33
N GLY A 139 -17.83 27.66 17.24
CA GLY A 139 -18.35 27.93 15.90
C GLY A 139 -18.91 26.69 15.21
N ASP A 140 -19.97 26.89 14.43
CA ASP A 140 -20.51 25.93 13.47
C ASP A 140 -19.88 26.20 12.10
N TYR A 141 -18.80 25.48 11.79
CA TYR A 141 -18.11 25.56 10.50
C TYR A 141 -18.35 24.26 9.74
N ASP A 142 -18.41 24.34 8.42
CA ASP A 142 -18.47 23.16 7.55
C ASP A 142 -17.12 22.45 7.53
N CYS A 143 -16.03 23.23 7.51
CA CYS A 143 -14.67 22.70 7.57
C CYS A 143 -13.72 23.69 8.24
N ILE A 144 -12.77 23.17 9.02
CA ILE A 144 -11.63 23.95 9.54
C ILE A 144 -10.35 23.52 8.80
N ILE A 145 -9.68 24.46 8.14
CA ILE A 145 -8.45 24.19 7.38
C ILE A 145 -7.24 24.68 8.18
N MET A 146 -6.28 23.79 8.43
CA MET A 146 -5.04 24.13 9.15
C MET A 146 -3.84 23.30 8.67
N SER A 147 -2.63 23.75 9.01
CA SER A 147 -1.41 23.02 8.65
C SER A 147 -1.11 21.84 9.58
N HIS A 148 -0.32 20.88 9.09
CA HIS A 148 0.22 19.79 9.91
C HIS A 148 0.85 20.28 11.23
N SER A 149 1.65 21.35 11.17
CA SER A 149 2.32 21.92 12.36
C SER A 149 1.38 22.67 13.30
N GLN A 150 0.26 23.21 12.79
CA GLN A 150 -0.76 23.85 13.61
C GLN A 150 -1.60 22.79 14.32
N PHE A 151 -1.95 21.72 13.62
CA PHE A 151 -2.65 20.57 14.18
C PHE A 151 -1.89 19.93 15.34
N GLU A 152 -0.56 19.76 15.22
CA GLU A 152 0.32 19.25 16.29
C GLU A 152 0.30 20.14 17.55
N LYS A 153 0.01 21.44 17.43
CA LYS A 153 -0.03 22.37 18.57
C LYS A 153 -1.33 22.26 19.40
N ILE A 154 -2.31 21.50 18.94
CA ILE A 154 -3.56 21.23 19.67
C ILE A 154 -3.32 19.96 20.51
N PRO A 155 -3.22 20.06 21.84
CA PRO A 155 -2.91 18.92 22.69
C PRO A 155 -4.13 18.00 22.85
N ILE A 156 -3.90 16.70 22.97
CA ILE A 156 -4.88 15.77 23.53
C ILE A 156 -4.83 15.81 25.07
N SER A 157 -5.91 15.46 25.76
CA SER A 157 -5.99 15.50 27.23
C SER A 157 -4.92 14.64 27.91
N ALA A 158 -4.53 15.05 29.12
CA ALA A 158 -3.59 14.29 29.94
C ALA A 158 -4.15 12.90 30.31
N GLU A 159 -5.45 12.83 30.60
CA GLU A 159 -6.15 11.58 30.92
C GLU A 159 -6.06 10.56 29.76
N ARG A 160 -6.26 11.00 28.51
CA ARG A 160 -6.10 10.12 27.35
C ARG A 160 -4.66 9.68 27.13
N LYS A 161 -3.68 10.58 27.30
CA LYS A 161 -2.26 10.22 27.22
C LYS A 161 -1.91 9.18 28.28
N GLU A 162 -2.40 9.35 29.50
CA GLU A 162 -2.23 8.40 30.59
C GLU A 162 -2.88 7.05 30.27
N ARG A 163 -4.13 7.04 29.79
CA ARG A 163 -4.81 5.80 29.39
C ARG A 163 -4.02 5.02 28.33
N MET A 164 -3.55 5.70 27.29
CA MET A 164 -2.73 5.07 26.23
C MET A 164 -1.42 4.51 26.78
N LEU A 165 -0.69 5.28 27.60
CA LEU A 165 0.55 4.80 28.19
C LEU A 165 0.31 3.57 29.08
N ASN A 166 -0.77 3.57 29.85
CA ASN A 166 -1.17 2.42 30.65
C ASN A 166 -1.54 1.21 29.78
N GLU A 167 -2.28 1.39 28.69
CA GLU A 167 -2.57 0.32 27.72
C GLU A 167 -1.28 -0.27 27.14
N GLN A 168 -0.33 0.56 26.67
CA GLN A 168 0.96 0.10 26.15
C GLN A 168 1.79 -0.62 27.24
N ILE A 169 1.78 -0.13 28.49
CA ILE A 169 2.44 -0.79 29.61
C ILE A 169 1.80 -2.16 29.89
N ASN A 170 0.47 -2.25 29.86
CA ASN A 170 -0.26 -3.49 30.08
C ASN A 170 0.01 -4.51 28.96
N GLU A 171 0.01 -4.07 27.71
CA GLU A 171 0.37 -4.88 26.54
C GLU A 171 1.79 -5.44 26.67
N ILE A 172 2.78 -4.60 26.98
CA ILE A 172 4.17 -5.05 27.19
C ILE A 172 4.26 -6.00 28.39
N THR A 173 3.48 -5.76 29.44
CA THR A 173 3.45 -6.64 30.62
C THR A 173 2.91 -8.01 30.26
N TYR A 174 1.79 -8.09 29.54
CA TYR A 174 1.23 -9.34 29.06
C TYR A 174 2.21 -10.09 28.15
N ALA A 175 2.89 -9.38 27.24
CA ALA A 175 3.90 -9.97 26.37
C ALA A 175 5.12 -10.50 27.15
N ILE A 176 5.53 -9.83 28.24
CA ILE A 176 6.58 -10.31 29.14
C ILE A 176 6.15 -11.60 29.84
N ASP A 177 4.91 -11.66 30.33
CA ASP A 177 4.39 -12.81 31.08
C ASP A 177 4.24 -14.04 30.19
N ASP A 178 3.66 -13.91 28.99
CA ASP A 178 3.57 -15.01 28.00
C ASP A 178 4.97 -15.52 27.60
N MET A 179 5.96 -14.64 27.46
CA MET A 179 7.34 -15.07 27.15
C MET A 179 8.03 -15.76 28.33
N LYS A 180 7.75 -15.36 29.57
CA LYS A 180 8.28 -16.02 30.77
C LYS A 180 7.69 -17.44 30.90
N GLU A 181 6.42 -17.62 30.58
CA GLU A 181 5.76 -18.94 30.58
C GLU A 181 6.27 -19.88 29.48
N ARG A 182 6.58 -19.35 28.29
CA ARG A 182 7.06 -20.14 27.14
C ARG A 182 8.56 -20.48 27.16
N ASN A 183 9.27 -20.29 28.28
CA ASN A 183 10.74 -20.40 28.36
C ASN A 183 11.46 -19.59 27.27
N GLY A 184 10.95 -18.39 26.96
CA GLY A 184 11.57 -17.48 25.98
C GLY A 184 12.95 -16.99 26.42
N GLU A 185 13.74 -16.50 25.46
CA GLU A 185 15.09 -15.99 25.72
C GLU A 185 15.11 -14.87 26.78
N ARG A 186 15.91 -15.04 27.85
CA ARG A 186 16.10 -14.05 28.94
C ARG A 186 16.48 -12.65 28.44
N TRP A 187 17.14 -12.57 27.29
CA TRP A 187 17.59 -11.31 26.68
C TRP A 187 16.41 -10.42 26.24
N THR A 188 15.39 -11.02 25.63
CA THR A 188 14.20 -10.34 25.09
C THR A 188 13.32 -9.79 26.22
N VAL A 189 13.23 -10.52 27.34
CA VAL A 189 12.53 -10.08 28.55
C VAL A 189 13.14 -8.80 29.13
N LYS A 190 14.47 -8.74 29.23
CA LYS A 190 15.18 -7.56 29.76
C LYS A 190 14.95 -6.31 28.91
N GLN A 191 14.84 -6.46 27.59
CA GLN A 191 14.55 -5.34 26.68
C GLN A 191 13.12 -4.82 26.87
N MET A 192 12.14 -5.72 26.97
CA MET A 192 10.75 -5.36 27.24
C MET A 192 10.60 -4.67 28.60
N GLU A 193 11.30 -5.15 29.64
CA GLU A 193 11.35 -4.50 30.96
C GLU A 193 11.96 -3.09 30.88
N SER A 194 13.00 -2.88 30.07
CA SER A 194 13.58 -1.54 29.86
C SER A 194 12.62 -0.59 29.14
N GLN A 195 11.84 -1.08 28.18
CA GLN A 195 10.88 -0.25 27.45
C GLN A 195 9.65 0.07 28.32
N LYS A 196 9.14 -0.91 29.06
CA LYS A 196 8.12 -0.71 30.08
C LYS A 196 8.54 0.40 31.05
N LYS A 197 9.78 0.34 31.56
CA LYS A 197 10.32 1.37 32.44
C LYS A 197 10.35 2.77 31.79
N LYS A 198 10.69 2.86 30.49
CA LYS A 198 10.63 4.15 29.76
C LYS A 198 9.21 4.70 29.67
N LEU A 199 8.21 3.85 29.42
CA LEU A 199 6.81 4.25 29.40
C LEU A 199 6.32 4.66 30.80
N GLU A 200 6.71 3.93 31.84
CA GLU A 200 6.43 4.28 33.24
C GLU A 200 7.05 5.63 33.63
N GLU A 201 8.29 5.91 33.20
CA GLU A 201 8.95 7.21 33.37
C GLU A 201 8.21 8.33 32.62
N GLN A 202 7.76 8.07 31.39
CA GLN A 202 6.92 9.02 30.63
C GLN A 202 5.59 9.29 31.32
N LEU A 203 4.91 8.24 31.80
CA LEU A 203 3.65 8.35 32.53
C LEU A 203 3.81 9.19 33.81
N LYS A 204 4.89 8.97 34.54
CA LYS A 204 5.23 9.77 35.73
C LYS A 204 5.46 11.24 35.38
N SER A 205 6.19 11.51 34.30
CA SER A 205 6.42 12.89 33.84
C SER A 205 5.14 13.62 33.42
N LEU A 206 4.20 12.90 32.81
CA LEU A 206 2.87 13.42 32.43
C LEU A 206 2.04 13.81 33.65
N THR A 207 2.13 13.01 34.71
CA THR A 207 1.47 13.29 35.99
C THR A 207 2.02 14.57 36.64
N ASP A 208 3.33 14.79 36.54
CA ASP A 208 3.99 15.99 37.07
C ASP A 208 3.70 17.28 36.26
N GLU A 209 3.43 17.16 34.95
CA GLU A 209 3.07 18.26 34.05
C GLU A 209 1.60 18.71 34.16
N SER A 210 0.71 17.84 34.67
CA SER A 210 -0.75 18.06 34.79
C SER A 210 -1.17 19.34 35.54
N ARG A 211 -0.25 20.01 36.23
CA ARG A 211 -0.49 21.23 37.02
C ARG A 211 -0.27 22.56 36.29
N LYS A 212 -0.04 22.58 34.96
CA LYS A 212 0.32 23.83 34.24
C LYS A 212 -0.48 24.18 32.97
N ASP A 213 -1.27 23.26 32.44
CA ASP A 213 -2.10 23.33 31.22
C ASP A 213 -3.46 24.07 31.24
N ASP A 214 -3.60 25.38 30.94
CA ASP A 214 -4.93 26.05 30.85
C ASP A 214 -5.44 26.16 29.39
N LEU A 215 -5.14 25.13 28.59
CA LEU A 215 -5.36 25.03 27.14
C LEU A 215 -6.51 24.09 26.80
N ILE A 216 -7.36 24.51 25.86
CA ILE A 216 -8.44 23.68 25.32
C ILE A 216 -7.83 22.47 24.58
N THR A 217 -8.30 21.27 24.91
CA THR A 217 -7.81 20.00 24.34
C THR A 217 -8.54 19.66 23.03
N PHE A 218 -8.01 18.68 22.28
CA PHE A 218 -8.60 18.23 21.01
C PHE A 218 -10.04 17.73 21.20
N GLU A 219 -10.29 17.02 22.29
CA GLU A 219 -11.60 16.44 22.64
C GLU A 219 -12.64 17.53 22.93
N GLU A 220 -12.22 18.66 23.49
CA GLU A 220 -13.09 19.79 23.81
C GLU A 220 -13.47 20.63 22.57
N LEU A 221 -12.85 20.38 21.41
CA LEU A 221 -13.19 21.08 20.17
C LEU A 221 -14.51 20.62 19.56
N GLY A 222 -15.00 19.44 19.96
CA GLY A 222 -16.15 18.79 19.35
C GLY A 222 -15.88 18.37 17.90
N VAL A 223 -14.63 18.07 17.57
CA VAL A 223 -14.21 17.55 16.26
C VAL A 223 -14.43 16.05 16.23
N ASP A 224 -15.19 15.60 15.25
CA ASP A 224 -15.53 14.18 15.04
C ASP A 224 -15.00 13.66 13.70
N SER A 225 -14.32 14.48 12.91
CA SER A 225 -13.76 14.05 11.64
C SER A 225 -12.45 14.78 11.31
N ILE A 226 -11.49 14.05 10.73
CA ILE A 226 -10.26 14.61 10.17
C ILE A 226 -10.03 14.14 8.74
N MET A 227 -9.51 15.05 7.91
CA MET A 227 -9.06 14.77 6.55
C MET A 227 -7.62 15.26 6.40
N VAL A 228 -6.67 14.34 6.21
CA VAL A 228 -5.24 14.65 6.23
C VAL A 228 -4.64 14.49 4.84
N ASP A 229 -4.22 15.59 4.23
CA ASP A 229 -3.49 15.58 2.96
C ASP A 229 -1.99 15.36 3.18
N GLU A 230 -1.31 14.74 2.21
CA GLU A 230 0.08 14.28 2.29
C GLU A 230 0.37 13.46 3.55
N ALA A 231 -0.51 12.50 3.85
CA ALA A 231 -0.47 11.66 5.04
C ALA A 231 0.84 10.86 5.20
N HIS A 232 1.58 10.64 4.11
CA HIS A 232 2.91 10.02 4.14
C HIS A 232 3.91 10.74 5.08
N ASN A 233 3.65 12.00 5.44
CA ASN A 233 4.44 12.74 6.42
C ASN A 233 4.36 12.16 7.85
N PHE A 234 3.37 11.32 8.16
CA PHE A 234 3.13 10.73 9.48
C PHE A 234 3.57 9.26 9.58
N LYS A 235 4.28 8.72 8.58
CA LYS A 235 4.71 7.32 8.55
C LYS A 235 5.79 6.94 9.58
N ASN A 236 6.48 7.92 10.17
CA ASN A 236 7.56 7.68 11.13
C ASN A 236 6.98 7.55 12.55
N LEU A 237 6.24 6.47 12.80
CA LEU A 237 5.69 6.12 14.10
C LEU A 237 6.61 5.13 14.82
N ALA A 238 6.78 5.27 16.13
CA ALA A 238 7.50 4.25 16.91
C ALA A 238 6.65 2.99 17.00
N THR A 239 7.13 1.88 16.48
CA THR A 239 6.47 0.58 16.59
C THR A 239 7.26 -0.31 17.54
N PHE A 240 6.57 -0.98 18.48
CA PHE A 240 7.20 -2.00 19.30
C PHE A 240 7.60 -3.19 18.42
N SER A 241 8.86 -3.61 18.53
CA SER A 241 9.38 -4.82 17.88
C SER A 241 10.53 -5.42 18.69
N LYS A 242 10.55 -6.75 18.80
CA LYS A 242 11.68 -7.54 19.31
C LYS A 242 12.90 -7.45 18.36
N MET A 243 12.66 -7.11 17.09
CA MET A 243 13.66 -6.98 16.04
C MET A 243 14.38 -5.61 16.15
N ASN A 244 15.17 -5.44 17.20
CA ASN A 244 16.01 -4.24 17.36
C ASN A 244 17.21 -4.26 16.39
N ASN A 245 17.59 -3.09 15.86
CA ASN A 245 18.66 -2.90 14.86
C ASN A 245 18.41 -3.58 13.50
N VAL A 246 17.15 -3.84 13.14
CA VAL A 246 16.80 -4.34 11.81
C VAL A 246 16.48 -3.18 10.88
N SER A 247 17.17 -3.13 9.74
CA SER A 247 16.90 -2.10 8.73
C SER A 247 15.49 -2.28 8.15
N GLY A 248 14.77 -1.18 7.97
CA GLY A 248 13.35 -1.19 7.54
C GLY A 248 12.34 -1.01 8.68
N ILE A 249 12.73 -1.13 9.96
CA ILE A 249 11.84 -0.94 11.12
C ILE A 249 12.18 0.39 11.82
N SER A 250 11.17 1.23 12.06
CA SER A 250 11.36 2.51 12.75
C SER A 250 11.31 2.34 14.27
N SER A 251 12.47 2.28 14.92
CA SER A 251 12.60 2.21 16.38
C SER A 251 12.43 3.55 17.10
N SER A 252 12.56 4.67 16.38
CA SER A 252 12.41 6.03 16.91
C SER A 252 11.22 6.74 16.25
N GLY A 253 10.23 7.14 17.04
CA GLY A 253 9.01 7.78 16.55
C GLY A 253 9.10 9.30 16.53
N ALA A 254 8.59 9.93 15.48
CA ALA A 254 8.45 11.39 15.44
C ALA A 254 7.26 11.82 16.31
N LYS A 255 7.43 12.89 17.11
CA LYS A 255 6.38 13.42 18.00
C LYS A 255 5.06 13.68 17.27
N LYS A 256 5.12 14.28 16.08
CA LYS A 256 3.97 14.53 15.21
C LYS A 256 3.19 13.26 14.82
N SER A 257 3.88 12.13 14.63
CA SER A 257 3.24 10.86 14.24
C SER A 257 2.52 10.23 15.43
N THR A 258 3.11 10.33 16.63
CA THR A 258 2.48 9.90 17.88
C THR A 258 1.26 10.76 18.21
N ASP A 259 1.35 12.09 18.06
CA ASP A 259 0.21 13.00 18.23
C ASP A 259 -0.93 12.68 17.25
N MET A 260 -0.61 12.42 15.97
CA MET A 260 -1.58 11.99 14.97
C MET A 260 -2.25 10.67 15.38
N GLN A 261 -1.48 9.70 15.91
CA GLN A 261 -2.01 8.38 16.31
C GLN A 261 -3.03 8.52 17.43
N LEU A 262 -2.70 9.32 18.44
CA LEU A 262 -3.58 9.61 19.57
C LEU A 262 -4.92 10.19 19.13
N LYS A 263 -4.90 11.14 18.18
CA LYS A 263 -6.11 11.77 17.64
C LYS A 263 -6.90 10.81 16.76
N CYS A 264 -6.22 10.00 15.94
CA CYS A 264 -6.87 8.94 15.14
C CYS A 264 -7.57 7.92 16.03
N GLN A 265 -6.91 7.43 17.08
CA GLN A 265 -7.51 6.49 18.03
C GLN A 265 -8.76 7.09 18.69
N TYR A 266 -8.68 8.33 19.16
CA TYR A 266 -9.84 9.02 19.72
C TYR A 266 -11.03 9.07 18.74
N LEU A 267 -10.80 9.50 17.50
CA LEU A 267 -11.85 9.60 16.48
C LEU A 267 -12.43 8.23 16.12
N SER A 268 -11.59 7.22 16.01
CA SER A 268 -12.01 5.85 15.74
C SER A 268 -12.88 5.29 16.86
N GLU A 269 -12.59 5.62 18.13
CA GLU A 269 -13.38 5.19 19.29
C GLU A 269 -14.76 5.86 19.34
N ILE A 270 -14.84 7.17 19.06
CA ILE A 270 -16.12 7.89 19.14
C ILE A 270 -17.04 7.64 17.94
N ASN A 271 -16.49 7.15 16.82
CA ASN A 271 -17.21 6.97 15.57
C ASN A 271 -17.20 5.52 15.05
N ASP A 272 -16.89 4.53 15.89
CA ASP A 272 -16.91 3.10 15.55
C ASP A 272 -16.13 2.78 14.25
N GLY A 273 -14.86 3.21 14.20
CA GLY A 273 -13.98 2.99 13.04
C GLY A 273 -14.19 3.95 11.85
N ARG A 274 -14.83 5.11 12.09
CA ARG A 274 -15.06 6.16 11.08
C ARG A 274 -14.43 7.50 11.46
N GLY A 275 -14.52 8.46 10.54
CA GLY A 275 -14.13 9.86 10.80
C GLY A 275 -12.70 10.20 10.38
N ILE A 276 -11.91 9.25 9.87
CA ILE A 276 -10.53 9.50 9.42
C ILE A 276 -10.42 9.29 7.92
N VAL A 277 -10.00 10.34 7.19
CA VAL A 277 -9.66 10.26 5.77
C VAL A 277 -8.21 10.71 5.58
N PHE A 278 -7.34 9.82 5.12
CA PHE A 278 -5.98 10.15 4.73
C PHE A 278 -5.88 10.23 3.22
N ALA A 279 -5.08 11.16 2.71
CA ALA A 279 -4.85 11.34 1.28
C ALA A 279 -3.34 11.42 1.02
N THR A 280 -2.85 10.65 0.04
CA THR A 280 -1.45 10.67 -0.37
C THR A 280 -1.28 10.06 -1.76
N GLY A 281 -0.43 10.66 -2.59
CA GLY A 281 -0.02 10.03 -3.85
C GLY A 281 0.91 8.83 -3.66
N THR A 282 1.62 8.81 -2.54
CA THR A 282 2.69 7.87 -2.26
C THR A 282 2.44 7.22 -0.90
N PRO A 283 1.52 6.25 -0.80
CA PRO A 283 1.18 5.59 0.47
C PRO A 283 2.39 4.85 1.07
N ILE A 284 3.30 4.39 0.20
CA ILE A 284 4.59 3.81 0.53
C ILE A 284 5.63 4.70 -0.12
N SER A 285 6.48 5.34 0.68
CA SER A 285 7.53 6.22 0.15
C SER A 285 8.92 5.60 0.16
N ASN A 286 9.18 4.59 1.01
CA ASN A 286 10.47 3.89 0.99
C ASN A 286 10.36 2.38 1.26
N THR A 287 9.71 1.97 2.35
CA THR A 287 9.61 0.56 2.75
C THR A 287 8.17 0.14 3.00
N MET A 288 7.86 -1.11 2.69
CA MET A 288 6.55 -1.73 2.95
C MET A 288 6.16 -1.72 4.44
N CYS A 289 7.11 -1.57 5.38
CA CYS A 289 6.79 -1.37 6.80
C CYS A 289 5.95 -0.11 7.05
N GLU A 290 6.02 0.88 6.16
CA GLU A 290 5.19 2.09 6.23
C GLU A 290 3.70 1.78 6.05
N MET A 291 3.38 0.67 5.38
CA MET A 291 2.01 0.17 5.22
C MET A 291 1.40 -0.17 6.57
N TYR A 292 2.13 -0.86 7.45
CA TYR A 292 1.66 -1.20 8.78
C TYR A 292 1.31 0.05 9.59
N VAL A 293 2.09 1.12 9.47
CA VAL A 293 1.79 2.39 10.16
C VAL A 293 0.48 3.00 9.66
N MET A 294 0.22 2.94 8.34
CA MET A 294 -1.09 3.38 7.80
C MET A 294 -2.24 2.50 8.26
N GLN A 295 -2.03 1.18 8.35
CA GLN A 295 -3.03 0.26 8.90
C GLN A 295 -3.32 0.54 10.38
N LEU A 296 -2.30 0.88 11.17
CA LEU A 296 -2.50 1.27 12.57
C LEU A 296 -3.31 2.57 12.72
N TYR A 297 -3.18 3.51 11.79
CA TYR A 297 -3.99 4.74 11.82
C TYR A 297 -5.45 4.48 11.46
N LEU A 298 -5.72 3.56 10.53
CA LEU A 298 -7.04 3.46 9.89
C LEU A 298 -7.84 2.21 10.25
N GLN A 299 -7.18 1.10 10.60
CA GLN A 299 -7.82 -0.21 10.82
C GLN A 299 -7.20 -1.02 11.97
N LYS A 300 -6.78 -0.34 13.05
CA LYS A 300 -6.20 -1.01 14.23
C LYS A 300 -7.06 -2.18 14.74
N SER A 301 -8.37 -1.96 14.93
CA SER A 301 -9.28 -3.00 15.44
C SER A 301 -9.38 -4.23 14.53
N ALA A 302 -9.39 -4.04 13.21
CA ALA A 302 -9.41 -5.16 12.26
C ALA A 302 -8.12 -5.99 12.33
N LEU A 303 -6.96 -5.35 12.54
CA LEU A 303 -5.70 -6.06 12.77
C LEU A 303 -5.75 -6.88 14.07
N GLU A 304 -6.30 -6.31 15.15
CA GLU A 304 -6.44 -6.99 16.44
C GLU A 304 -7.37 -8.20 16.37
N GLU A 305 -8.48 -8.11 15.61
CA GLU A 305 -9.38 -9.24 15.36
C GLU A 305 -8.68 -10.39 14.61
N MET A 306 -7.70 -10.08 13.76
CA MET A 306 -6.84 -11.06 13.08
C MET A 306 -5.69 -11.58 13.97
N GLY A 307 -5.62 -11.17 15.25
CA GLY A 307 -4.53 -11.52 16.18
C GLY A 307 -3.23 -10.74 15.94
N ILE A 308 -3.26 -9.67 15.15
CA ILE A 308 -2.12 -8.81 14.86
C ILE A 308 -2.14 -7.61 15.81
N HIS A 309 -1.60 -7.81 17.01
CA HIS A 309 -1.55 -6.77 18.05
C HIS A 309 -0.30 -5.89 17.97
N HIS A 310 0.79 -6.37 17.36
CA HIS A 310 2.06 -5.65 17.30
C HIS A 310 2.81 -5.91 15.99
N PHE A 311 3.83 -5.10 15.73
CA PHE A 311 4.62 -5.17 14.50
C PHE A 311 5.21 -6.57 14.30
N ASP A 312 5.70 -7.25 15.35
CA ASP A 312 6.26 -8.60 15.16
C ASP A 312 5.23 -9.64 14.71
N SER A 313 3.95 -9.52 15.08
CA SER A 313 2.90 -10.41 14.61
C SER A 313 2.58 -10.13 13.14
N TRP A 314 2.56 -8.85 12.77
CA TRP A 314 2.41 -8.44 11.38
C TRP A 314 3.59 -8.94 10.53
N ALA A 315 4.81 -8.73 11.02
CA ALA A 315 6.05 -9.17 10.39
C ALA A 315 6.10 -10.69 10.25
N ALA A 316 5.70 -11.45 11.26
CA ALA A 316 5.67 -12.92 11.19
C ALA A 316 4.71 -13.46 10.12
N ASN A 317 3.64 -12.73 9.81
CA ASN A 317 2.66 -13.12 8.79
C ASN A 317 3.05 -12.68 7.37
N PHE A 318 3.73 -11.54 7.24
CA PHE A 318 3.90 -10.85 5.95
C PHE A 318 5.35 -10.55 5.57
N GLY A 319 6.34 -10.90 6.40
CA GLY A 319 7.73 -10.73 6.01
C GLY A 319 8.72 -11.62 6.76
N GLU A 320 9.97 -11.50 6.33
CA GLU A 320 11.09 -12.30 6.78
C GLU A 320 12.30 -11.40 6.98
N VAL A 321 13.00 -11.64 8.09
CA VAL A 321 14.28 -11.00 8.35
C VAL A 321 15.36 -11.80 7.65
N THR A 322 16.03 -11.19 6.68
CA THR A 322 17.25 -11.73 6.10
C THR A 322 18.43 -11.23 6.92
N THR A 323 19.42 -12.10 7.17
CA THR A 323 20.64 -11.70 7.87
C THR A 323 21.81 -12.00 6.96
N ALA A 324 22.55 -10.95 6.60
CA ALA A 324 23.75 -11.05 5.78
C ALA A 324 24.96 -10.61 6.60
N LEU A 325 26.12 -11.23 6.33
CA LEU A 325 27.37 -10.73 6.86
C LEU A 325 27.72 -9.46 6.10
N GLU A 326 27.84 -8.33 6.80
CA GLU A 326 28.19 -7.05 6.20
C GLU A 326 29.37 -6.45 6.92
N LEU A 327 30.17 -5.68 6.20
CA LEU A 327 31.20 -4.85 6.82
C LEU A 327 30.51 -3.80 7.72
N THR A 328 31.05 -3.54 8.91
CA THR A 328 30.55 -2.44 9.73
C THR A 328 30.74 -1.11 8.97
N VAL A 329 29.88 -0.12 9.23
CA VAL A 329 30.03 1.24 8.67
C VAL A 329 31.40 1.83 9.02
N GLU A 330 31.93 1.39 10.16
CA GLU A 330 33.23 1.69 10.75
C GLU A 330 34.41 0.98 10.07
N GLY A 331 34.15 -0.04 9.24
CA GLY A 331 35.16 -0.81 8.52
C GLY A 331 36.00 -1.79 9.35
N SER A 332 35.96 -1.67 10.67
CA SER A 332 36.81 -2.40 11.62
C SER A 332 36.40 -3.86 11.89
N GLY A 333 35.51 -4.44 11.07
CA GLY A 333 35.13 -5.85 11.16
C GLY A 333 33.85 -6.19 10.40
N PHE A 334 33.44 -7.45 10.50
CA PHE A 334 32.18 -7.94 9.97
C PHE A 334 31.12 -7.95 11.07
N ARG A 335 29.90 -7.55 10.72
CA ARG A 335 28.73 -7.63 11.56
C ARG A 335 27.60 -8.23 10.75
N PHE A 336 26.96 -9.26 11.32
CA PHE A 336 25.69 -9.71 10.81
C PHE A 336 24.68 -8.57 10.89
N LYS A 337 24.21 -8.12 9.72
CA LYS A 337 23.17 -7.11 9.60
C LYS A 337 21.89 -7.79 9.18
N SER A 338 20.88 -7.64 10.03
CA SER A 338 19.55 -8.15 9.78
C SER A 338 18.72 -7.06 9.07
N ARG A 339 18.01 -7.44 8.01
CA ARG A 339 17.16 -6.55 7.20
C ARG A 339 15.77 -7.16 7.08
N PHE A 340 14.74 -6.36 7.34
CA PHE A 340 13.36 -6.76 7.10
C PHE A 340 12.97 -6.32 5.69
N ASN A 341 13.37 -7.13 4.72
CA ASN A 341 13.27 -6.77 3.32
C ASN A 341 12.56 -7.82 2.47
N LYS A 342 12.31 -9.03 2.98
CA LYS A 342 11.56 -10.04 2.23
C LYS A 342 10.12 -10.06 2.72
N PHE A 343 9.18 -9.94 1.81
CA PHE A 343 7.74 -9.92 2.07
C PHE A 343 7.10 -11.18 1.50
N THR A 344 6.16 -11.77 2.24
CA THR A 344 5.42 -12.98 1.89
C THR A 344 3.92 -12.75 2.09
N ASN A 345 3.08 -13.59 1.48
CA ASN A 345 1.62 -13.45 1.53
C ASN A 345 1.12 -12.06 1.07
N LEU A 346 1.77 -11.53 0.03
CA LEU A 346 1.44 -10.20 -0.52
C LEU A 346 -0.03 -10.05 -0.95
N PRO A 347 -0.68 -11.05 -1.58
CA PRO A 347 -2.10 -10.91 -1.94
C PRO A 347 -3.00 -10.64 -0.73
N GLU A 348 -2.78 -11.37 0.36
CA GLU A 348 -3.56 -11.24 1.59
C GLU A 348 -3.24 -9.91 2.30
N LEU A 349 -1.97 -9.52 2.39
CA LEU A 349 -1.58 -8.21 2.90
C LEU A 349 -2.25 -7.07 2.12
N MET A 350 -2.26 -7.17 0.78
CA MET A 350 -2.86 -6.15 -0.08
C MET A 350 -4.37 -6.14 0.01
N ASN A 351 -5.04 -7.28 0.19
CA ASN A 351 -6.47 -7.34 0.43
C ASN A 351 -6.83 -6.63 1.75
N ILE A 352 -6.13 -6.97 2.84
CA ILE A 352 -6.32 -6.33 4.15
C ILE A 352 -6.04 -4.82 4.06
N PHE A 353 -4.99 -4.40 3.35
CA PHE A 353 -4.70 -2.99 3.17
C PHE A 353 -5.76 -2.25 2.34
N ARG A 354 -6.29 -2.90 1.30
CA ARG A 354 -7.32 -2.34 0.40
C ARG A 354 -8.71 -2.25 1.02
N GLU A 355 -8.94 -2.82 2.21
CA GLU A 355 -10.18 -2.58 2.97
C GLU A 355 -10.33 -1.12 3.37
N VAL A 356 -9.22 -0.46 3.74
CA VAL A 356 -9.19 1.00 4.01
C VAL A 356 -8.60 1.82 2.87
N ALA A 357 -7.72 1.25 2.05
CA ALA A 357 -7.08 1.98 0.96
C ALA A 357 -7.83 1.90 -0.38
N ASP A 358 -8.16 3.05 -0.94
CA ASP A 358 -8.54 3.20 -2.34
C ASP A 358 -7.30 3.56 -3.16
N VAL A 359 -6.85 2.63 -4.00
CA VAL A 359 -5.60 2.76 -4.76
C VAL A 359 -5.94 3.10 -6.20
N GLN A 360 -5.53 4.28 -6.65
CA GLN A 360 -5.74 4.74 -8.03
C GLN A 360 -4.41 5.20 -8.63
N THR A 361 -3.77 4.34 -9.40
CA THR A 361 -2.51 4.67 -10.08
C THR A 361 -2.75 5.39 -11.40
N ALA A 362 -1.73 6.06 -11.94
CA ALA A 362 -1.86 6.81 -13.19
C ALA A 362 -2.26 5.92 -14.38
N ASP A 363 -1.87 4.66 -14.41
CA ASP A 363 -2.26 3.69 -15.46
C ASP A 363 -3.70 3.18 -15.33
N MET A 364 -4.34 3.38 -14.18
CA MET A 364 -5.76 3.02 -13.96
C MET A 364 -6.71 4.15 -14.35
N LEU A 365 -6.21 5.37 -14.50
CA LEU A 365 -7.01 6.56 -14.71
C LEU A 365 -6.72 7.15 -16.10
N ASP A 366 -7.77 7.44 -16.85
CA ASP A 366 -7.67 8.21 -18.10
C ASP A 366 -7.63 9.72 -17.76
N LEU A 367 -6.46 10.17 -17.30
CA LEU A 367 -6.23 11.56 -16.94
C LEU A 367 -5.76 12.34 -18.18
N ASP A 368 -6.36 13.52 -18.36
CA ASP A 368 -5.93 14.50 -19.36
C ASP A 368 -4.60 15.15 -18.94
N VAL A 369 -3.51 14.42 -19.14
CA VAL A 369 -2.14 14.81 -18.78
C VAL A 369 -1.26 14.77 -20.03
N PRO A 370 -0.22 15.61 -20.11
CA PRO A 370 0.72 15.55 -21.22
C PRO A 370 1.43 14.20 -21.28
N ALA A 371 1.70 13.73 -22.49
CA ALA A 371 2.50 12.55 -22.72
C ALA A 371 3.97 12.80 -22.31
N LEU A 372 4.65 11.76 -21.83
CA LEU A 372 6.10 11.82 -21.68
C LEU A 372 6.74 11.77 -23.08
N ARG A 373 7.54 12.79 -23.42
CA ARG A 373 8.22 12.86 -24.72
C ARG A 373 9.07 11.61 -24.94
N GLY A 374 8.75 10.84 -26.00
CA GLY A 374 9.43 9.57 -26.31
C GLY A 374 9.07 8.38 -25.42
N GLY A 375 8.06 8.51 -24.55
CA GLY A 375 7.54 7.43 -23.70
C GLY A 375 8.41 7.02 -22.52
N LYS A 376 9.62 7.58 -22.40
CA LYS A 376 10.57 7.30 -21.31
C LYS A 376 11.44 8.52 -20.99
N PRO A 377 12.00 8.61 -19.77
CA PRO A 377 12.94 9.67 -19.44
C PRO A 377 14.15 9.69 -20.39
N ILE A 378 14.58 10.89 -20.77
CA ILE A 378 15.78 11.13 -21.58
C ILE A 378 17.00 11.07 -20.66
N ILE A 379 17.79 10.01 -20.80
CA ILE A 379 19.04 9.85 -20.06
C ILE A 379 20.13 10.63 -20.79
N VAL A 380 20.75 11.58 -20.09
CA VAL A 380 21.88 12.36 -20.59
C VAL A 380 23.12 11.95 -19.82
N GLU A 381 24.04 11.30 -20.53
CA GLU A 381 25.28 10.79 -19.96
C GLU A 381 26.42 11.80 -20.12
N SER A 382 27.20 12.05 -19.07
CA SER A 382 28.45 12.81 -19.09
C SER A 382 29.67 11.90 -18.87
N GLU A 383 30.75 12.16 -19.60
CA GLU A 383 32.02 11.46 -19.42
C GLU A 383 32.82 12.08 -18.25
N PRO A 384 33.36 11.28 -17.33
CA PRO A 384 34.21 11.79 -16.26
C PRO A 384 35.58 12.23 -16.82
N ASP A 385 36.10 13.34 -16.30
CA ASP A 385 37.45 13.79 -16.61
C ASP A 385 38.50 13.05 -15.77
N TRP A 386 39.78 13.41 -15.95
CA TRP A 386 40.88 12.79 -15.22
C TRP A 386 40.75 12.99 -13.71
N TYR A 387 40.23 14.14 -13.26
CA TYR A 387 40.12 14.48 -11.84
C TYR A 387 39.05 13.63 -11.17
N VAL A 388 37.87 13.51 -11.78
CA VAL A 388 36.79 12.64 -11.28
C VAL A 388 37.27 11.19 -11.19
N LYS A 389 37.99 10.69 -12.20
CA LYS A 389 38.56 9.33 -12.17
C LYS A 389 39.56 9.14 -11.03
N GLN A 390 40.44 10.12 -10.82
CA GLN A 390 41.42 10.08 -9.73
C GLN A 390 40.75 10.07 -8.35
N VAL A 391 39.74 10.92 -8.11
CA VAL A 391 39.01 10.94 -6.83
C VAL A 391 38.23 9.64 -6.63
N MET A 392 37.68 9.05 -7.69
CA MET A 392 37.05 7.73 -7.62
C MET A 392 38.05 6.62 -7.21
N GLU A 393 39.27 6.64 -7.75
CA GLU A 393 40.35 5.73 -7.32
C GLU A 393 40.72 5.98 -5.84
N GLU A 394 40.76 7.23 -5.39
CA GLU A 394 41.00 7.56 -3.99
C GLU A 394 39.90 7.00 -3.07
N PHE A 395 38.64 7.04 -3.48
CA PHE A 395 37.55 6.40 -2.72
C PHE A 395 37.75 4.89 -2.58
N VAL A 396 38.30 4.21 -3.59
CA VAL A 396 38.65 2.78 -3.49
C VAL A 396 39.74 2.58 -2.42
N VAL A 397 40.81 3.37 -2.48
CA VAL A 397 41.91 3.28 -1.49
C VAL A 397 41.42 3.58 -0.08
N ARG A 398 40.56 4.59 0.09
CA ARG A 398 39.94 4.93 1.39
C ARG A 398 39.05 3.79 1.87
N ALA A 399 38.23 3.22 0.99
CA ALA A 399 37.39 2.07 1.31
C ALA A 399 38.22 0.83 1.71
N GLU A 400 39.38 0.60 1.09
CA GLU A 400 40.32 -0.46 1.48
C GLU A 400 40.93 -0.21 2.86
N ARG A 401 41.34 1.03 3.17
CA ARG A 401 41.86 1.38 4.49
C ARG A 401 40.82 1.23 5.59
N ILE A 402 39.58 1.65 5.31
CA ILE A 402 38.44 1.47 6.21
C ILE A 402 38.21 -0.03 6.41
N ARG A 403 38.12 -0.84 5.34
CA ARG A 403 38.00 -2.31 5.41
C ARG A 403 39.13 -2.98 6.18
N GLY A 404 40.35 -2.45 6.09
CA GLY A 404 41.51 -2.95 6.84
C GLY A 404 41.54 -2.52 8.30
N GLY A 405 40.55 -1.76 8.79
CA GLY A 405 40.54 -1.20 10.15
C GLY A 405 41.64 -0.15 10.40
N GLY A 406 42.22 0.42 9.35
CA GLY A 406 43.37 1.33 9.42
C GLY A 406 43.02 2.80 9.67
N VAL A 407 41.74 3.14 9.84
CA VAL A 407 41.25 4.52 10.01
C VAL A 407 40.17 4.57 11.10
N ASP A 408 40.18 5.63 11.91
CA ASP A 408 39.13 5.87 12.90
C ASP A 408 37.78 6.20 12.21
N PRO A 409 36.68 5.53 12.55
CA PRO A 409 35.37 5.74 11.93
C PRO A 409 34.79 7.16 12.02
N SER A 410 35.22 7.93 13.03
CA SER A 410 34.84 9.34 13.18
C SER A 410 35.54 10.25 12.17
N VAL A 411 36.68 9.81 11.63
CA VAL A 411 37.47 10.51 10.62
C VAL A 411 37.01 10.12 9.21
N ASP A 412 36.86 8.82 8.95
CA ASP A 412 36.40 8.30 7.67
C ASP A 412 35.60 7.00 7.81
N ASN A 413 34.55 6.86 7.01
CA ASN A 413 33.63 5.72 7.06
C ASN A 413 32.83 5.61 5.73
N PHE A 414 32.14 4.48 5.53
CA PHE A 414 31.40 4.24 4.28
C PHE A 414 30.25 5.25 4.03
N LEU A 415 29.63 5.80 5.08
CA LEU A 415 28.60 6.85 4.93
C LEU A 415 29.22 8.13 4.35
N LYS A 416 30.39 8.51 4.84
CA LYS A 416 31.13 9.69 4.38
C LYS A 416 31.57 9.53 2.92
N ILE A 417 32.15 8.38 2.56
CA ILE A 417 32.48 8.07 1.17
C ILE A 417 31.24 8.10 0.29
N THR A 418 30.13 7.50 0.73
CA THR A 418 28.87 7.49 -0.05
C THR A 418 28.34 8.92 -0.27
N HIS A 419 28.41 9.79 0.74
CA HIS A 419 28.02 11.19 0.61
C HIS A 419 28.91 11.94 -0.38
N GLU A 420 30.24 11.84 -0.23
CA GLU A 420 31.22 12.49 -1.12
C GLU A 420 31.11 11.97 -2.55
N ALA A 421 30.94 10.66 -2.74
CA ALA A 421 30.65 10.03 -4.02
C ALA A 421 29.45 10.65 -4.76
N ARG A 422 28.36 10.98 -4.04
CA ARG A 422 27.19 11.65 -4.64
C ARG A 422 27.50 13.10 -5.03
N LEU A 423 28.32 13.80 -4.24
CA LEU A 423 28.80 15.13 -4.59
C LEU A 423 29.65 15.07 -5.87
N LEU A 424 30.64 14.17 -5.92
CA LEU A 424 31.53 13.98 -7.07
C LEU A 424 30.77 13.62 -8.35
N GLY A 425 29.79 12.72 -8.25
CA GLY A 425 28.95 12.35 -9.38
C GLY A 425 28.18 13.54 -9.95
N THR A 426 27.83 14.51 -9.11
CA THR A 426 27.14 15.73 -9.53
C THR A 426 28.11 16.77 -10.09
N ASP A 427 29.10 17.18 -9.32
CA ASP A 427 30.19 18.07 -9.74
C ASP A 427 31.37 17.99 -8.74
N ALA A 428 32.60 17.83 -9.25
CA ALA A 428 33.79 17.73 -8.41
C ALA A 428 34.04 18.98 -7.53
N ARG A 429 33.56 20.16 -7.97
CA ARG A 429 33.71 21.42 -7.25
C ARG A 429 32.91 21.51 -5.96
N LEU A 430 32.01 20.56 -5.72
CA LEU A 430 31.32 20.41 -4.44
C LEU A 430 32.20 19.78 -3.35
N ILE A 431 33.29 19.13 -3.74
CA ILE A 431 34.29 18.55 -2.83
C ILE A 431 35.52 19.44 -2.78
N ASP A 432 36.04 19.81 -3.94
CA ASP A 432 37.20 20.68 -4.08
C ASP A 432 36.88 21.81 -5.06
N LYS A 433 36.72 23.03 -4.55
CA LYS A 433 36.37 24.21 -5.33
C LYS A 433 37.33 24.50 -6.49
N ASP A 434 38.59 24.09 -6.37
CA ASP A 434 39.65 24.34 -7.35
C ASP A 434 39.73 23.20 -8.40
N ALA A 435 38.85 22.20 -8.30
CA ALA A 435 38.72 21.12 -9.27
C ALA A 435 38.43 21.65 -10.68
N PRO A 436 38.98 21.01 -11.73
CA PRO A 436 38.76 21.43 -13.10
C PRO A 436 37.28 21.38 -13.49
N ASN A 437 36.84 22.38 -14.25
CA ASN A 437 35.51 22.35 -14.86
C ASN A 437 35.55 21.50 -16.13
N ASN A 438 35.05 20.26 -16.04
CA ASN A 438 34.94 19.36 -17.18
C ASN A 438 33.97 19.93 -18.23
N PRO A 439 34.40 20.21 -19.47
CA PRO A 439 33.50 20.69 -20.52
C PRO A 439 32.34 19.72 -20.83
N ASP A 440 32.56 18.41 -20.72
CA ASP A 440 31.52 17.37 -20.86
C ASP A 440 30.80 17.08 -19.52
N GLY A 441 31.08 17.88 -18.48
CA GLY A 441 30.56 17.69 -17.13
C GLY A 441 29.04 17.80 -17.07
N LYS A 442 28.46 17.14 -16.05
CA LYS A 442 27.02 17.01 -15.89
C LYS A 442 26.29 18.36 -15.89
N LEU A 443 26.76 19.34 -15.11
CA LEU A 443 26.14 20.66 -15.01
C LEU A 443 26.16 21.44 -16.34
N ASN A 444 27.20 21.25 -17.16
CA ASN A 444 27.29 21.88 -18.47
C ASN A 444 26.27 21.28 -19.44
N LYS A 445 26.08 19.95 -19.41
CA LYS A 445 25.00 19.28 -20.16
C LYS A 445 23.61 19.71 -19.68
N VAL A 446 23.43 19.93 -18.37
CA VAL A 446 22.17 20.48 -17.84
C VAL A 446 21.91 21.85 -18.44
N ALA A 447 22.86 22.78 -18.34
CA ALA A 447 22.72 24.13 -18.88
C ALA A 447 22.45 24.14 -20.39
N GLU A 448 23.17 23.32 -21.16
CA GLU A 448 22.98 23.19 -22.60
C GLU A 448 21.58 22.68 -22.97
N ASN A 449 21.09 21.64 -22.30
CA ASN A 449 19.77 21.08 -22.58
C ASN A 449 18.64 22.02 -22.14
N VAL A 450 18.79 22.71 -21.01
CA VAL A 450 17.84 23.75 -20.57
C VAL A 450 17.77 24.87 -21.60
N TRP A 451 18.92 25.29 -22.14
CA TRP A 451 18.97 26.28 -23.21
C TRP A 451 18.29 25.78 -24.49
N LYS A 452 18.53 24.54 -24.92
CA LYS A 452 17.86 23.94 -26.08
C LYS A 452 16.33 23.93 -25.91
N GLU A 453 15.84 23.49 -24.76
CA GLU A 453 14.40 23.51 -24.45
C GLU A 453 13.86 24.93 -24.30
N TYR A 454 14.68 25.89 -23.84
CA TYR A 454 14.29 27.30 -23.78
C TYR A 454 14.09 27.88 -25.18
N VAL A 455 15.03 27.64 -26.10
CA VAL A 455 14.93 28.12 -27.49
C VAL A 455 13.74 27.48 -28.18
N LYS A 456 13.58 26.16 -28.06
CA LYS A 456 12.45 25.42 -28.64
C LYS A 456 11.11 25.86 -28.04
N GLY A 457 11.05 25.96 -26.72
CA GLY A 457 9.83 26.30 -25.97
C GLY A 457 9.41 27.75 -26.05
N ASN A 458 10.26 28.65 -26.58
CA ASN A 458 9.90 30.05 -26.82
C ASN A 458 9.82 30.41 -28.31
N ALA A 459 9.95 29.42 -29.20
CA ALA A 459 9.74 29.61 -30.63
C ALA A 459 8.27 29.97 -30.91
N ASP A 460 8.04 30.77 -31.96
CA ASP A 460 6.71 31.10 -32.47
C ASP A 460 5.72 31.68 -31.44
N GLY A 461 6.23 32.35 -30.40
CA GLY A 461 5.42 32.94 -29.33
C GLY A 461 4.87 31.93 -28.32
N HIS A 462 5.33 30.68 -28.36
CA HIS A 462 5.05 29.68 -27.33
C HIS A 462 5.68 30.08 -25.98
N ILE A 463 5.09 29.65 -24.87
CA ILE A 463 5.63 29.86 -23.52
C ILE A 463 6.06 28.50 -22.99
N GLY A 464 7.36 28.26 -22.96
CA GLY A 464 7.97 27.05 -22.46
C GLY A 464 8.70 27.30 -21.14
N CYS A 465 8.11 26.83 -20.05
CA CYS A 465 8.70 26.86 -18.72
C CYS A 465 9.38 25.53 -18.37
N GLN A 466 10.38 25.59 -17.50
CA GLN A 466 11.22 24.46 -17.14
C GLN A 466 11.45 24.42 -15.63
N LEU A 467 11.53 23.20 -15.09
CA LEU A 467 11.89 22.95 -13.70
C LEU A 467 13.22 22.22 -13.62
N ILE A 468 14.11 22.72 -12.78
CA ILE A 468 15.40 22.08 -12.48
C ILE A 468 15.38 21.63 -11.03
N PHE A 469 15.45 20.32 -10.82
CA PHE A 469 15.52 19.70 -9.50
C PHE A 469 16.97 19.38 -9.13
N SER A 470 17.43 20.00 -8.04
CA SER A 470 18.73 19.73 -7.43
C SER A 470 18.61 19.72 -5.91
N ASP A 471 18.77 18.54 -5.29
CA ASP A 471 18.85 18.37 -3.83
C ASP A 471 20.28 18.58 -3.33
N ILE A 472 21.27 18.36 -4.20
CA ILE A 472 22.69 18.61 -3.94
C ILE A 472 23.02 20.07 -4.30
N GLY A 473 24.03 20.64 -3.65
CA GLY A 473 24.56 21.96 -4.00
C GLY A 473 23.59 23.13 -3.78
N THR A 474 22.65 23.00 -2.84
CA THR A 474 21.66 24.03 -2.48
C THR A 474 22.32 25.31 -1.92
N PRO A 475 21.75 26.52 -2.11
CA PRO A 475 22.32 27.77 -1.61
C PRO A 475 22.45 27.81 -0.09
N GLY A 476 23.54 28.40 0.44
CA GLY A 476 23.76 28.57 1.88
C GLY A 476 24.87 29.59 2.19
N PRO A 477 24.90 30.18 3.40
CA PRO A 477 25.81 31.29 3.74
C PRO A 477 27.30 30.90 3.76
N ASP A 478 27.63 29.62 3.95
CA ASP A 478 29.00 29.11 4.08
C ASP A 478 29.42 28.23 2.89
N LYS A 479 28.83 28.44 1.70
CA LYS A 479 29.12 27.65 0.50
C LYS A 479 29.80 28.48 -0.58
N ASP A 480 31.05 28.13 -0.88
CA ASP A 480 31.87 28.79 -1.91
C ASP A 480 31.38 28.46 -3.35
N PHE A 481 30.85 27.25 -3.55
CA PHE A 481 30.29 26.80 -4.83
C PHE A 481 28.87 26.24 -4.62
N THR A 482 27.93 26.69 -5.45
CA THR A 482 26.56 26.16 -5.49
C THR A 482 26.16 25.80 -6.91
N ILE A 483 25.40 24.71 -7.06
CA ILE A 483 24.87 24.29 -8.36
C ILE A 483 23.91 25.34 -8.91
N TYR A 484 23.17 26.00 -8.02
CA TYR A 484 22.14 26.96 -8.37
C TYR A 484 22.74 28.20 -9.03
N ASP A 485 23.78 28.77 -8.42
CA ASP A 485 24.46 29.95 -8.95
C ASP A 485 25.22 29.58 -10.23
N TYR A 486 25.92 28.44 -10.26
CA TYR A 486 26.62 27.98 -11.45
C TYR A 486 25.69 27.78 -12.65
N LEU A 487 24.55 27.12 -12.46
CA LEU A 487 23.56 26.94 -13.53
C LEU A 487 22.99 28.28 -13.97
N LYS A 488 22.65 29.18 -13.03
CA LYS A 488 22.14 30.51 -13.38
C LYS A 488 23.13 31.30 -14.23
N GLU A 489 24.40 31.37 -13.81
CA GLU A 489 25.45 32.05 -14.57
C GLU A 489 25.65 31.43 -15.96
N SER A 490 25.68 30.10 -16.03
CA SER A 490 25.80 29.37 -17.30
C SER A 490 24.64 29.66 -18.25
N LEU A 491 23.41 29.65 -17.75
CA LEU A 491 22.20 29.96 -18.54
C LEU A 491 22.19 31.41 -19.03
N ILE A 492 22.69 32.35 -18.22
CA ILE A 492 22.87 33.75 -18.65
C ILE A 492 23.91 33.85 -19.77
N GLN A 493 25.00 33.09 -19.69
CA GLN A 493 26.02 33.04 -20.77
C GLN A 493 25.45 32.46 -22.08
N TYR A 494 24.53 31.49 -21.98
CA TYR A 494 23.76 30.99 -23.13
C TYR A 494 22.72 31.99 -23.69
N GLY A 495 22.55 33.15 -23.04
CA GLY A 495 21.68 34.23 -23.48
C GLY A 495 20.28 34.25 -22.86
N ILE A 496 20.01 33.44 -21.82
CA ILE A 496 18.75 33.48 -21.10
C ILE A 496 18.76 34.69 -20.14
N PRO A 497 17.77 35.59 -20.18
CA PRO A 497 17.74 36.74 -19.29
C PRO A 497 17.69 36.34 -17.81
N ALA A 498 18.49 36.99 -16.96
CA ALA A 498 18.61 36.68 -15.55
C ALA A 498 17.27 36.83 -14.80
N GLU A 499 16.42 37.75 -15.26
CA GLU A 499 15.08 38.01 -14.76
C GLU A 499 14.06 36.93 -15.10
N GLU A 500 14.33 36.03 -16.05
CA GLU A 500 13.47 34.88 -16.36
C GLU A 500 13.83 33.63 -15.53
N ILE A 501 14.97 33.66 -14.84
CA ILE A 501 15.46 32.59 -13.96
C ILE A 501 15.05 32.93 -12.51
N ALA A 502 14.65 31.92 -11.75
CA ALA A 502 14.28 32.06 -10.36
C ALA A 502 14.72 30.86 -9.51
N PHE A 503 15.01 31.11 -8.24
CA PHE A 503 15.26 30.07 -7.24
C PHE A 503 14.08 30.00 -6.27
N ILE A 504 13.62 28.79 -5.96
CA ILE A 504 12.56 28.62 -4.95
C ILE A 504 12.99 29.08 -3.55
N HIS A 505 14.30 29.04 -3.27
CA HIS A 505 14.88 29.40 -1.98
C HIS A 505 14.84 30.91 -1.71
N ASP A 506 14.74 31.74 -2.74
CA ASP A 506 14.60 33.20 -2.60
C ASP A 506 13.21 33.58 -2.06
N ALA A 507 12.20 32.73 -2.28
CA ALA A 507 10.85 32.90 -1.77
C ALA A 507 10.73 32.36 -0.33
N LYS A 508 11.12 33.20 0.63
CA LYS A 508 11.14 32.86 2.07
C LYS A 508 9.74 32.82 2.70
N THR A 509 8.83 33.66 2.22
CA THR A 509 7.45 33.75 2.72
C THR A 509 6.45 33.09 1.76
N ASP A 510 5.31 32.65 2.26
CA ASP A 510 4.27 32.01 1.43
C ASP A 510 3.73 32.99 0.37
N ALA A 511 3.56 34.27 0.72
CA ALA A 511 3.17 35.31 -0.24
C ALA A 511 4.18 35.49 -1.39
N GLN A 512 5.49 35.39 -1.10
CA GLN A 512 6.53 35.43 -2.14
C GLN A 512 6.49 34.18 -3.02
N ARG A 513 6.18 33.00 -2.46
CA ARG A 513 6.03 31.77 -3.24
C ARG A 513 4.84 31.84 -4.18
N ASP A 514 3.69 32.30 -3.70
CA ASP A 514 2.50 32.47 -4.52
C ASP A 514 2.73 33.44 -5.68
N ALA A 515 3.44 34.54 -5.41
CA ALA A 515 3.86 35.49 -6.45
C ALA A 515 4.76 34.79 -7.49
N LEU A 516 5.79 34.07 -7.05
CA LEU A 516 6.71 33.34 -7.94
C LEU A 516 5.97 32.30 -8.79
N PHE A 517 5.04 31.54 -8.22
CA PHE A 517 4.25 30.54 -8.95
C PHE A 517 3.31 31.18 -9.96
N LYS A 518 2.76 32.36 -9.65
CA LYS A 518 1.98 33.16 -10.60
C LYS A 518 2.87 33.66 -11.76
N GLU A 519 4.09 34.09 -11.48
CA GLU A 519 5.04 34.52 -12.52
C GLU A 519 5.46 33.36 -13.45
N MET A 520 5.63 32.15 -12.91
CA MET A 520 5.85 30.94 -13.73
C MET A 520 4.64 30.62 -14.61
N ARG A 521 3.42 30.61 -14.04
CA ARG A 521 2.18 30.33 -14.80
C ARG A 521 1.87 31.36 -15.89
N THR A 522 2.41 32.57 -15.78
CA THR A 522 2.24 33.63 -16.79
C THR A 522 3.40 33.69 -17.78
N GLY A 523 4.45 32.88 -17.60
CA GLY A 523 5.62 32.87 -18.46
C GLY A 523 6.62 34.00 -18.22
N LYS A 524 6.41 34.85 -17.20
CA LYS A 524 7.36 35.89 -16.81
C LYS A 524 8.64 35.28 -16.25
N LYS A 525 8.51 34.20 -15.50
CA LYS A 525 9.62 33.30 -15.13
C LYS A 525 9.50 32.05 -15.99
N LYS A 526 10.63 31.60 -16.56
CA LYS A 526 10.67 30.45 -17.45
C LYS A 526 11.54 29.32 -16.92
N VAL A 527 12.50 29.60 -16.05
CA VAL A 527 13.33 28.59 -15.40
C VAL A 527 13.22 28.72 -13.90
N LEU A 528 12.75 27.67 -13.23
CA LEU A 528 12.71 27.59 -11.77
C LEU A 528 13.62 26.47 -11.27
N ILE A 529 14.58 26.82 -10.41
CA ILE A 529 15.51 25.87 -9.79
C ILE A 529 15.09 25.64 -8.33
N GLY A 530 15.00 24.38 -7.91
CA GLY A 530 14.61 24.03 -6.55
C GLY A 530 14.92 22.61 -6.12
N SER A 531 14.82 22.37 -4.82
CA SER A 531 14.98 21.05 -4.22
C SER A 531 13.64 20.31 -4.21
N THR A 532 13.69 18.99 -4.05
CA THR A 532 12.51 18.13 -3.88
C THR A 532 11.63 18.62 -2.73
N ASP A 533 12.21 18.98 -1.59
CA ASP A 533 11.39 19.39 -0.43
C ASP A 533 10.64 20.71 -0.67
N LYS A 534 11.19 21.61 -1.50
CA LYS A 534 10.61 22.94 -1.77
C LYS A 534 9.74 22.99 -3.02
N CYS A 535 10.04 22.17 -4.03
CA CYS A 535 9.34 22.13 -5.32
C CYS A 535 8.54 20.85 -5.55
N GLY A 536 8.87 19.78 -4.83
CA GLY A 536 8.27 18.46 -4.97
C GLY A 536 6.91 18.32 -4.30
N THR A 537 6.52 19.18 -3.35
CA THR A 537 5.18 19.18 -2.73
C THR A 537 4.49 20.55 -2.82
N GLY A 538 3.21 20.55 -3.17
CA GLY A 538 2.35 21.74 -3.12
C GLY A 538 2.67 22.89 -4.07
N VAL A 539 3.35 22.64 -5.21
CA VAL A 539 3.68 23.66 -6.22
C VAL A 539 2.78 23.53 -7.46
N ASN A 540 2.14 24.63 -7.86
CA ASN A 540 1.20 24.73 -8.99
C ASN A 540 1.77 25.61 -10.10
N VAL A 541 2.67 25.04 -10.92
CA VAL A 541 3.40 25.74 -12.02
C VAL A 541 3.33 25.00 -13.36
N GLN A 542 2.44 24.01 -13.49
CA GLN A 542 2.37 23.09 -14.62
C GLN A 542 1.91 23.73 -15.94
N THR A 543 1.24 24.87 -15.92
CA THR A 543 0.47 25.42 -17.07
C THR A 543 1.24 25.47 -18.39
N HIS A 544 2.53 25.81 -18.31
CA HIS A 544 3.41 26.00 -19.47
C HIS A 544 4.68 25.14 -19.37
N LEU A 545 4.66 24.08 -18.56
CA LEU A 545 5.86 23.29 -18.34
C LEU A 545 6.15 22.39 -19.56
N VAL A 546 7.33 22.52 -20.16
CA VAL A 546 7.76 21.72 -21.32
C VAL A 546 8.86 20.72 -20.96
N ALA A 547 9.64 21.00 -19.91
CA ALA A 547 10.74 20.14 -19.50
C ALA A 547 10.99 20.14 -17.98
N MET A 548 11.45 19.00 -17.47
CA MET A 548 11.94 18.80 -16.10
C MET A 548 13.34 18.20 -16.14
N HIS A 549 14.25 18.73 -15.32
CA HIS A 549 15.65 18.34 -15.30
C HIS A 549 16.03 17.83 -13.90
N HIS A 550 16.34 16.54 -13.79
CA HIS A 550 16.79 15.91 -12.55
C HIS A 550 18.32 15.89 -12.54
N VAL A 551 18.94 16.88 -11.90
CA VAL A 551 20.40 17.02 -11.83
C VAL A 551 21.02 15.88 -11.01
N ASP A 552 20.36 15.50 -9.92
CA ASP A 552 20.75 14.39 -9.06
C ASP A 552 19.58 13.42 -8.80
N CYS A 553 19.94 12.17 -8.53
CA CYS A 553 19.00 11.13 -8.10
C CYS A 553 18.58 11.40 -6.64
N PRO A 554 17.27 11.55 -6.36
CA PRO A 554 16.80 11.59 -4.98
C PRO A 554 17.01 10.22 -4.32
N TRP A 555 16.98 10.19 -2.99
CA TRP A 555 17.02 8.93 -2.23
C TRP A 555 15.71 8.13 -2.40
N LYS A 556 14.56 8.78 -2.24
CA LYS A 556 13.29 8.05 -2.18
C LYS A 556 12.65 7.90 -3.56
N PRO A 557 12.09 6.73 -3.89
CA PRO A 557 11.26 6.54 -5.09
C PRO A 557 10.09 7.53 -5.17
N SER A 558 9.43 7.80 -4.05
CA SER A 558 8.32 8.76 -3.98
C SER A 558 8.71 10.17 -4.42
N SER A 559 9.98 10.55 -4.21
CA SER A 559 10.47 11.87 -4.61
C SER A 559 10.48 12.02 -6.13
N ILE A 560 10.75 10.95 -6.89
CA ILE A 560 10.70 10.98 -8.36
C ILE A 560 9.26 11.24 -8.81
N GLU A 561 8.30 10.46 -8.31
CA GLU A 561 6.88 10.62 -8.65
C GLU A 561 6.36 12.01 -8.28
N GLN A 562 6.76 12.54 -7.11
CA GLN A 562 6.42 13.90 -6.68
C GLN A 562 7.02 14.99 -7.57
N ARG A 563 8.27 14.83 -8.02
CA ARG A 563 8.93 15.75 -8.97
C ARG A 563 8.24 15.71 -10.33
N GLU A 564 8.08 14.52 -10.90
CA GLU A 564 7.55 14.32 -12.26
C GLU A 564 6.06 14.71 -12.35
N GLY A 565 5.28 14.49 -11.27
CA GLY A 565 3.90 14.93 -11.12
C GLY A 565 3.70 16.46 -11.03
N ARG A 566 4.77 17.26 -11.15
CA ARG A 566 4.68 18.72 -11.34
C ARG A 566 4.51 19.12 -12.80
N GLY A 567 4.94 18.27 -13.73
CA GLY A 567 4.79 18.49 -15.17
C GLY A 567 3.75 17.60 -15.83
N ILE A 568 3.78 16.30 -15.51
CA ILE A 568 2.80 15.31 -15.98
C ILE A 568 1.56 15.43 -15.11
N ARG A 569 0.78 16.48 -15.34
CA ARG A 569 -0.37 16.85 -14.51
C ARG A 569 -1.41 17.58 -15.33
N GLN A 570 -2.68 17.41 -14.95
CA GLN A 570 -3.80 18.13 -15.54
C GLN A 570 -3.61 19.65 -15.43
N GLY A 571 -4.02 20.36 -16.48
CA GLY A 571 -3.90 21.81 -16.59
C GLY A 571 -2.55 22.28 -17.14
N ASN A 572 -1.65 21.38 -17.51
CA ASN A 572 -0.57 21.70 -18.45
C ASN A 572 -1.17 21.84 -19.86
N LYS A 573 -0.80 22.91 -20.58
CA LYS A 573 -1.33 23.21 -21.92
C LYS A 573 -0.52 22.56 -23.04
N ASN A 574 0.59 21.93 -22.71
CA ASN A 574 1.44 21.24 -23.67
C ASN A 574 0.97 19.79 -23.87
N ASP A 575 1.10 19.26 -25.08
CA ASP A 575 0.77 17.86 -25.36
C ASP A 575 1.82 16.89 -24.81
N GLU A 576 3.06 17.35 -24.68
CA GLU A 576 4.19 16.55 -24.20
C GLU A 576 5.08 17.31 -23.20
N VAL A 577 5.68 16.57 -22.27
CA VAL A 577 6.71 17.06 -21.35
C VAL A 577 7.95 16.17 -21.46
N ALA A 578 9.14 16.78 -21.52
CA ALA A 578 10.40 16.06 -21.47
C ALA A 578 10.92 15.92 -20.03
N ILE A 579 11.34 14.72 -19.64
CA ILE A 579 12.01 14.46 -18.37
C ILE A 579 13.45 14.08 -18.66
N TYR A 580 14.40 14.88 -18.17
CA TYR A 580 15.83 14.64 -18.30
C TYR A 580 16.40 14.09 -17.00
N ARG A 581 17.15 12.99 -17.10
CA ARG A 581 17.92 12.41 -15.99
C ARG A 581 19.40 12.45 -16.36
N TYR A 582 20.19 13.15 -15.56
CA TYR A 582 21.61 13.37 -15.84
C TYR A 582 22.47 12.42 -15.03
N VAL A 583 23.40 11.75 -15.71
CA VAL A 583 24.23 10.68 -15.13
C VAL A 583 25.68 10.87 -15.55
N THR A 584 26.61 10.88 -14.61
CA THR A 584 28.04 10.80 -14.94
C THR A 584 28.44 9.33 -15.03
N LYS A 585 29.10 8.92 -16.11
CA LYS A 585 29.57 7.53 -16.26
C LYS A 585 30.68 7.23 -15.26
N GLN A 586 30.82 5.95 -14.90
CA GLN A 586 31.84 5.47 -13.95
C GLN A 586 31.80 6.19 -12.59
N THR A 587 30.65 6.79 -12.24
CA THR A 587 30.35 7.29 -10.90
C THR A 587 29.13 6.57 -10.34
N PHE A 588 28.77 6.91 -9.12
CA PHE A 588 27.66 6.28 -8.40
C PHE A 588 26.27 6.72 -8.89
N ASP A 589 26.16 7.66 -9.84
CA ASP A 589 24.86 8.14 -10.32
C ASP A 589 24.04 7.05 -10.98
N ALA A 590 24.63 6.30 -11.92
CA ALA A 590 23.94 5.25 -12.65
C ALA A 590 23.43 4.15 -11.71
N TYR A 591 24.24 3.82 -10.70
CA TYR A 591 23.89 2.86 -9.66
C TYR A 591 22.70 3.35 -8.83
N ASN A 592 22.73 4.59 -8.34
CA ASN A 592 21.66 5.18 -7.55
C ASN A 592 20.33 5.23 -8.33
N TRP A 593 20.37 5.68 -9.60
CA TRP A 593 19.17 5.70 -10.45
C TRP A 593 18.58 4.30 -10.65
N SER A 594 19.43 3.29 -10.90
CA SER A 594 18.99 1.90 -11.03
C SER A 594 18.33 1.38 -9.75
N LEU A 595 18.94 1.64 -8.59
CA LEU A 595 18.41 1.20 -7.29
C LEU A 595 17.05 1.84 -6.98
N VAL A 596 16.91 3.15 -7.19
CA VAL A 596 15.65 3.87 -6.94
C VAL A 596 14.56 3.44 -7.93
N GLU A 597 14.91 3.22 -9.21
CA GLU A 597 13.95 2.72 -10.21
C GLU A 597 13.46 1.31 -9.88
N ASN A 598 14.36 0.40 -9.46
CA ASN A 598 13.99 -0.95 -9.05
C ASN A 598 13.02 -0.93 -7.86
N LYS A 599 13.26 -0.07 -6.85
CA LYS A 599 12.32 0.13 -5.74
C LYS A 599 10.99 0.70 -6.19
N GLN A 600 10.99 1.70 -7.07
CA GLN A 600 9.75 2.30 -7.60
C GLN A 600 8.91 1.24 -8.32
N ARG A 601 9.55 0.41 -9.14
CA ARG A 601 8.92 -0.71 -9.85
C ARG A 601 8.35 -1.73 -8.87
N PHE A 602 9.10 -2.08 -7.83
CA PHE A 602 8.65 -2.97 -6.75
C PHE A 602 7.38 -2.44 -6.08
N ILE A 603 7.39 -1.20 -5.59
CA ILE A 603 6.24 -0.58 -4.91
C ILE A 603 5.03 -0.53 -5.85
N SER A 604 5.23 -0.17 -7.11
CA SER A 604 4.14 -0.08 -8.10
C SER A 604 3.50 -1.43 -8.39
N GLN A 605 4.29 -2.51 -8.48
CA GLN A 605 3.78 -3.87 -8.71
C GLN A 605 2.93 -4.36 -7.54
N VAL A 606 3.38 -4.11 -6.31
CA VAL A 606 2.64 -4.48 -5.09
C VAL A 606 1.32 -3.71 -5.01
N MET A 607 1.35 -2.39 -5.23
CA MET A 607 0.16 -1.53 -5.13
C MET A 607 -0.90 -1.84 -6.19
N THR A 608 -0.50 -2.22 -7.41
CA THR A 608 -1.45 -2.52 -8.50
C THR A 608 -2.07 -3.92 -8.43
N SER A 609 -1.67 -4.77 -7.47
CA SER A 609 -2.11 -6.17 -7.35
C SER A 609 -1.88 -7.01 -8.62
N LYS A 610 -1.08 -6.50 -9.58
CA LYS A 610 -0.57 -7.22 -10.75
C LYS A 610 0.61 -8.14 -10.38
N ALA A 611 1.02 -8.15 -9.11
CA ALA A 611 2.04 -9.04 -8.59
C ALA A 611 1.56 -10.51 -8.69
N VAL A 612 2.10 -11.23 -9.67
CA VAL A 612 1.90 -12.69 -9.83
C VAL A 612 2.57 -13.47 -8.68
N SER A 613 3.52 -12.84 -7.97
CA SER A 613 4.31 -13.49 -6.93
C SER A 613 3.75 -13.28 -5.52
N ARG A 614 3.63 -14.37 -4.76
CA ARG A 614 3.26 -14.36 -3.33
C ARG A 614 4.37 -13.86 -2.41
N SER A 615 5.60 -13.76 -2.91
CA SER A 615 6.77 -13.27 -2.17
C SER A 615 7.60 -12.29 -2.99
N CYS A 616 8.22 -11.31 -2.34
CA CYS A 616 9.12 -10.37 -3.00
C CYS A 616 10.18 -9.83 -2.04
N GLU A 617 11.32 -9.40 -2.57
CA GLU A 617 12.41 -8.80 -1.79
C GLU A 617 12.54 -7.31 -2.14
N ASP A 618 12.52 -6.46 -1.11
CA ASP A 618 12.83 -5.04 -1.13
C ASP A 618 14.36 -4.86 -1.10
N ILE A 619 14.83 -3.89 -1.89
CA ILE A 619 16.25 -3.57 -1.98
C ILE A 619 16.49 -2.43 -0.99
N ASP A 620 17.26 -2.67 0.06
CA ASP A 620 17.51 -1.65 1.08
C ASP A 620 18.65 -0.68 0.66
N GLU A 621 18.49 0.58 1.05
CA GLU A 621 19.29 1.75 0.64
C GLU A 621 20.56 1.93 1.47
N ALA A 622 21.15 0.83 1.94
CA ALA A 622 22.32 0.94 2.78
C ALA A 622 23.50 1.51 1.98
N THR A 623 24.31 2.32 2.68
CA THR A 623 25.71 2.65 2.38
C THR A 623 26.35 1.74 1.34
N LEU A 624 26.95 2.34 0.32
CA LEU A 624 27.71 1.59 -0.68
C LEU A 624 28.74 0.71 0.04
N SER A 625 28.64 -0.59 -0.18
CA SER A 625 29.60 -1.58 0.26
C SER A 625 30.93 -1.41 -0.46
N TYR A 626 31.99 -1.97 0.13
CA TYR A 626 33.31 -1.99 -0.51
C TYR A 626 33.25 -2.58 -1.93
N ALA A 627 32.49 -3.66 -2.12
CA ALA A 627 32.36 -4.31 -3.42
C ALA A 627 31.67 -3.40 -4.45
N GLU A 628 30.64 -2.65 -4.05
CA GLU A 628 29.97 -1.69 -4.93
C GLU A 628 30.88 -0.50 -5.28
N ILE A 629 31.63 0.03 -4.31
CA ILE A 629 32.61 1.10 -4.53
C ILE A 629 33.68 0.65 -5.55
N LYS A 630 34.23 -0.56 -5.34
CA LYS A 630 35.22 -1.14 -6.24
C LYS A 630 34.64 -1.43 -7.62
N ALA A 631 33.41 -1.95 -7.69
CA ALA A 631 32.72 -2.27 -8.94
C ALA A 631 32.57 -1.04 -9.84
N VAL A 632 32.06 0.06 -9.27
CA VAL A 632 31.81 1.31 -9.99
C VAL A 632 33.12 1.93 -10.47
N ALA A 633 34.16 1.93 -9.62
CA ALA A 633 35.46 2.52 -9.95
C ALA A 633 36.24 1.71 -11.00
N THR A 634 36.15 0.37 -10.96
CA THR A 634 36.93 -0.52 -11.85
C THR A 634 36.19 -0.89 -13.13
N GLY A 635 34.88 -0.66 -13.23
CA GLY A 635 34.05 -1.08 -14.37
C GLY A 635 34.02 -2.61 -14.56
N ASN A 636 34.20 -3.38 -13.48
CA ASN A 636 34.44 -4.82 -13.55
C ASN A 636 33.22 -5.60 -14.10
N PRO A 637 33.36 -6.32 -15.23
CA PRO A 637 32.26 -7.05 -15.87
C PRO A 637 31.66 -8.18 -15.02
N LEU A 638 32.38 -8.69 -14.01
CA LEU A 638 31.90 -9.75 -13.11
C LEU A 638 30.68 -9.33 -12.28
N ILE A 639 30.52 -8.03 -11.97
CA ILE A 639 29.34 -7.54 -11.26
C ILE A 639 28.09 -7.58 -12.14
N ARG A 640 28.24 -7.28 -13.43
CA ARG A 640 27.14 -7.38 -14.39
C ARG A 640 26.68 -8.82 -14.55
N GLU A 641 27.62 -9.75 -14.66
CA GLU A 641 27.32 -11.19 -14.71
C GLU A 641 26.60 -11.65 -13.43
N LYS A 642 27.08 -11.21 -12.26
CA LYS A 642 26.41 -11.51 -10.98
C LYS A 642 24.95 -11.04 -10.97
N MET A 643 24.68 -9.81 -11.42
CA MET A 643 23.30 -9.31 -11.50
C MET A 643 22.41 -10.17 -12.42
N GLU A 644 22.94 -10.64 -13.54
CA GLU A 644 22.22 -11.53 -14.46
C GLU A 644 21.95 -12.90 -13.82
N VAL A 645 22.95 -13.48 -13.15
CA VAL A 645 22.83 -14.76 -12.44
C VAL A 645 21.87 -14.67 -11.25
N ASP A 646 21.92 -13.60 -10.46
CA ASP A 646 21.02 -13.38 -9.32
C ASP A 646 19.55 -13.30 -9.78
N ASN A 647 19.28 -12.59 -10.89
CA ASN A 647 17.96 -12.52 -11.50
C ASN A 647 17.46 -13.89 -12.00
N ASP A 648 18.33 -14.66 -12.66
CA ASP A 648 18.01 -16.02 -13.11
C ASP A 648 17.71 -16.95 -11.94
N VAL A 649 18.52 -16.90 -10.87
CA VAL A 649 18.30 -17.67 -9.64
C VAL A 649 16.96 -17.30 -8.99
N GLN A 650 16.62 -16.01 -8.90
CA GLN A 650 15.32 -15.59 -8.39
C GLN A 650 14.17 -16.14 -9.24
N ARG A 651 14.25 -16.03 -10.58
CA ARG A 651 13.26 -16.60 -11.51
C ARG A 651 13.08 -18.10 -11.30
N LEU A 652 14.18 -18.85 -11.22
CA LEU A 652 14.18 -20.30 -11.08
C LEU A 652 13.64 -20.75 -9.71
N LYS A 653 13.96 -20.02 -8.63
CA LYS A 653 13.36 -20.24 -7.30
C LYS A 653 11.85 -20.01 -7.30
N LEU A 654 11.35 -19.00 -8.02
CA LEU A 654 9.91 -18.78 -8.18
C LEU A 654 9.24 -19.95 -8.92
N LEU A 655 9.85 -20.44 -10.01
CA LEU A 655 9.34 -21.62 -10.72
C LEU A 655 9.32 -22.86 -9.83
N LYS A 656 10.36 -23.05 -9.00
CA LYS A 656 10.44 -24.15 -8.04
C LYS A 656 9.34 -24.06 -6.97
N ALA A 657 9.11 -22.88 -6.40
CA ALA A 657 8.03 -22.66 -5.44
C ALA A 657 6.64 -22.92 -6.05
N SER A 658 6.41 -22.48 -7.29
CA SER A 658 5.17 -22.78 -8.03
C SER A 658 4.97 -24.28 -8.24
N TYR A 659 6.03 -25.00 -8.62
CA TYR A 659 6.00 -26.45 -8.77
C TYR A 659 5.69 -27.16 -7.44
N ASP A 660 6.32 -26.75 -6.34
CA ASP A 660 6.10 -27.36 -5.03
C ASP A 660 4.65 -27.13 -4.54
N ASN A 661 4.08 -25.93 -4.76
CA ASN A 661 2.68 -25.63 -4.47
C ASN A 661 1.71 -26.51 -5.29
N GLN A 662 1.95 -26.66 -6.60
CA GLN A 662 1.15 -27.53 -7.45
C GLN A 662 1.23 -28.97 -6.96
N ARG A 663 2.42 -29.44 -6.59
CA ARG A 663 2.65 -30.78 -6.06
C ARG A 663 1.91 -31.01 -4.75
N TYR A 664 1.90 -30.05 -3.82
CA TYR A 664 1.11 -30.18 -2.59
C TYR A 664 -0.40 -30.22 -2.86
N GLY A 665 -0.91 -29.39 -3.78
CA GLY A 665 -2.31 -29.43 -4.18
C GLY A 665 -2.71 -30.76 -4.82
N LEU A 666 -1.85 -31.33 -5.66
CA LEU A 666 -2.04 -32.67 -6.23
C LEU A 666 -2.03 -33.74 -5.13
N GLN A 667 -1.13 -33.62 -4.14
CA GLN A 667 -1.08 -34.52 -2.99
C GLN A 667 -2.38 -34.49 -2.19
N ASP A 668 -2.89 -33.31 -1.86
CA ASP A 668 -4.16 -33.15 -1.14
C ASP A 668 -5.35 -33.70 -1.95
N ASN A 669 -5.33 -33.49 -3.26
CA ASN A 669 -6.35 -34.01 -4.15
C ASN A 669 -6.46 -35.54 -4.07
N PHE A 670 -5.36 -36.28 -4.22
CA PHE A 670 -5.41 -37.75 -4.23
C PHE A 670 -5.41 -38.38 -2.84
N MET A 671 -4.84 -37.74 -1.80
CA MET A 671 -4.80 -38.29 -0.44
C MET A 671 -6.04 -37.98 0.39
N ILE A 672 -6.69 -36.83 0.17
CA ILE A 672 -7.80 -36.36 1.01
C ILE A 672 -9.07 -36.14 0.18
N LYS A 673 -9.04 -35.25 -0.81
CA LYS A 673 -10.24 -34.74 -1.49
C LYS A 673 -10.97 -35.84 -2.25
N TYR A 674 -10.31 -36.51 -3.20
CA TYR A 674 -10.95 -37.53 -4.02
C TYR A 674 -11.35 -38.77 -3.21
N PRO A 675 -10.53 -39.30 -2.27
CA PRO A 675 -10.99 -40.37 -1.37
C PRO A 675 -12.26 -40.01 -0.60
N LYS A 676 -12.36 -38.78 -0.08
CA LYS A 676 -13.56 -38.30 0.62
C LYS A 676 -14.76 -38.20 -0.32
N LEU A 677 -14.59 -37.62 -1.51
CA LEU A 677 -15.65 -37.50 -2.52
C LEU A 677 -16.14 -38.87 -3.00
N ILE A 678 -15.23 -39.82 -3.26
CA ILE A 678 -15.54 -41.19 -3.63
C ILE A 678 -16.33 -41.86 -2.50
N LYS A 679 -15.86 -41.76 -1.25
CA LYS A 679 -16.57 -42.32 -0.09
C LYS A 679 -17.99 -41.76 0.03
N THR A 680 -18.15 -40.44 0.03
CA THR A 680 -19.47 -39.78 0.14
C THR A 680 -20.39 -40.14 -1.04
N ALA A 681 -19.87 -40.17 -2.26
CA ALA A 681 -20.65 -40.56 -3.44
C ALA A 681 -21.06 -42.04 -3.38
N THR A 682 -20.18 -42.93 -2.90
CA THR A 682 -20.45 -44.37 -2.74
C THR A 682 -21.49 -44.63 -1.66
N GLU A 683 -21.40 -43.95 -0.52
CA GLU A 683 -22.40 -43.99 0.55
C GLU A 683 -23.76 -43.47 0.05
N LYS A 684 -23.76 -42.36 -0.69
CA LYS A 684 -24.98 -41.83 -1.31
C LYS A 684 -25.57 -42.82 -2.32
N LEU A 685 -24.77 -43.43 -3.18
CA LEU A 685 -25.20 -44.44 -4.14
C LEU A 685 -25.84 -45.65 -3.44
N ALA A 686 -25.26 -46.11 -2.34
CA ALA A 686 -25.85 -47.20 -1.54
C ALA A 686 -27.23 -46.80 -0.98
N ASN A 687 -27.38 -45.59 -0.48
CA ASN A 687 -28.67 -45.06 0.00
C ASN A 687 -29.69 -44.93 -1.14
N VAL A 688 -29.28 -44.44 -2.31
CA VAL A 688 -30.16 -44.35 -3.50
C VAL A 688 -30.66 -45.73 -3.92
N ARG A 689 -29.79 -46.75 -3.94
CA ARG A 689 -30.18 -48.12 -4.28
C ARG A 689 -31.19 -48.70 -3.29
N GLU A 690 -31.07 -48.36 -2.00
CA GLU A 690 -32.02 -48.77 -0.98
C GLU A 690 -33.36 -48.02 -1.10
N ASP A 691 -33.33 -46.72 -1.40
CA ASP A 691 -34.51 -45.91 -1.66
C ASP A 691 -35.26 -46.39 -2.91
N ILE A 692 -34.55 -46.81 -3.96
CA ILE A 692 -35.14 -47.44 -5.15
C ILE A 692 -35.89 -48.72 -4.78
N LYS A 693 -35.31 -49.60 -3.94
CA LYS A 693 -36.01 -50.80 -3.46
C LYS A 693 -37.27 -50.45 -2.68
N ALA A 694 -37.20 -49.42 -1.83
CA ALA A 694 -38.35 -48.95 -1.06
C ALA A 694 -39.45 -48.39 -1.98
N ARG A 695 -39.07 -47.57 -2.96
CA ARG A 695 -39.95 -47.05 -4.01
C ARG A 695 -40.61 -48.18 -4.80
N ASP A 696 -39.83 -49.14 -5.29
CA ASP A 696 -40.34 -50.24 -6.11
C ASP A 696 -41.33 -51.11 -5.34
N LYS A 697 -41.04 -51.37 -4.06
CA LYS A 697 -41.98 -52.05 -3.17
C LYS A 697 -43.26 -51.22 -2.98
N GLU A 698 -43.14 -49.93 -2.73
CA GLU A 698 -44.29 -49.06 -2.52
C GLU A 698 -45.17 -48.92 -3.77
N LEU A 699 -44.58 -48.88 -4.97
CA LEU A 699 -45.33 -48.86 -6.23
C LEU A 699 -46.08 -50.17 -6.50
N ILE A 700 -45.62 -51.30 -5.93
CA ILE A 700 -46.34 -52.58 -5.98
C ILE A 700 -47.50 -52.59 -4.98
N ASP A 701 -47.24 -52.14 -3.75
CA ASP A 701 -48.23 -52.17 -2.66
C ASP A 701 -49.32 -51.09 -2.84
N ASN A 702 -48.96 -49.90 -3.35
CA ASN A 702 -49.80 -48.71 -3.50
C ASN A 702 -49.52 -47.98 -4.84
N PRO A 703 -50.08 -48.45 -5.97
CA PRO A 703 -49.78 -47.92 -7.31
C PRO A 703 -50.45 -46.59 -7.63
N ASP A 704 -51.55 -46.25 -6.95
CA ASP A 704 -52.32 -45.04 -7.20
C ASP A 704 -51.72 -43.82 -6.48
N PHE A 705 -51.87 -42.63 -7.09
CA PHE A 705 -51.37 -41.38 -6.52
C PHE A 705 -51.98 -41.12 -5.14
N ALA A 706 -51.12 -40.98 -4.12
CA ALA A 706 -51.54 -40.56 -2.78
C ALA A 706 -50.46 -39.69 -2.13
N ILE A 707 -50.86 -38.48 -1.72
CA ILE A 707 -49.98 -37.56 -0.99
C ILE A 707 -50.62 -37.21 0.37
N THR A 708 -49.83 -37.22 1.42
CA THR A 708 -50.26 -36.80 2.76
C THR A 708 -49.65 -35.44 3.06
N ILE A 709 -50.47 -34.42 3.27
CA ILE A 709 -50.03 -33.07 3.67
C ILE A 709 -50.64 -32.78 5.04
N GLY A 710 -49.78 -32.53 6.03
CA GLY A 710 -50.20 -32.50 7.45
C GLY A 710 -50.79 -33.85 7.90
N ASN A 711 -52.04 -33.84 8.37
CA ASN A 711 -52.75 -35.04 8.85
C ASN A 711 -53.78 -35.61 7.85
N ALA A 712 -53.85 -35.06 6.63
CA ALA A 712 -54.84 -35.46 5.63
C ALA A 712 -54.15 -36.04 4.38
N THR A 713 -54.76 -37.10 3.82
CA THR A 713 -54.29 -37.79 2.62
C THR A 713 -55.19 -37.44 1.44
N TYR A 714 -54.59 -37.12 0.30
CA TYR A 714 -55.25 -36.69 -0.93
C TYR A 714 -54.89 -37.63 -2.06
N THR A 715 -55.89 -38.07 -2.81
CA THR A 715 -55.75 -38.96 -3.98
C THR A 715 -55.92 -38.24 -5.31
N GLU A 716 -56.36 -36.99 -5.29
CA GLU A 716 -56.46 -36.12 -6.46
C GLU A 716 -55.32 -35.10 -6.50
N ARG A 717 -54.65 -34.98 -7.65
CA ARG A 717 -53.45 -34.12 -7.83
C ARG A 717 -53.75 -32.64 -7.61
N VAL A 718 -54.95 -32.20 -8.00
CA VAL A 718 -55.36 -30.79 -7.85
C VAL A 718 -55.50 -30.44 -6.37
N ASP A 719 -56.14 -31.30 -5.59
CA ASP A 719 -56.40 -31.07 -4.17
C ASP A 719 -55.10 -31.14 -3.36
N GLY A 720 -54.31 -32.20 -3.56
CA GLY A 720 -53.02 -32.35 -2.89
C GLY A 720 -52.04 -31.22 -3.21
N GLY A 721 -51.97 -30.79 -4.48
CA GLY A 721 -51.12 -29.68 -4.91
C GLY A 721 -51.56 -28.33 -4.34
N THR A 722 -52.86 -28.09 -4.23
CA THR A 722 -53.41 -26.82 -3.70
C THR A 722 -53.09 -26.70 -2.22
N VAL A 723 -53.34 -27.76 -1.45
CA VAL A 723 -53.05 -27.81 -0.01
C VAL A 723 -51.54 -27.75 0.25
N MET A 724 -50.73 -28.37 -0.60
CA MET A 724 -49.27 -28.27 -0.50
C MET A 724 -48.80 -26.82 -0.72
N LEU A 725 -49.26 -26.13 -1.76
CA LEU A 725 -48.88 -24.73 -2.01
C LEU A 725 -49.34 -23.80 -0.87
N GLU A 726 -50.50 -24.06 -0.27
CA GLU A 726 -50.96 -23.34 0.90
C GLU A 726 -50.05 -23.59 2.11
N ALA A 727 -49.66 -24.85 2.37
CA ALA A 727 -48.72 -25.20 3.43
C ALA A 727 -47.36 -24.50 3.23
N ILE A 728 -46.89 -24.46 1.98
CA ILE A 728 -45.65 -23.78 1.59
C ILE A 728 -45.73 -22.27 1.85
N SER A 729 -46.88 -21.64 1.59
CA SER A 729 -47.04 -20.20 1.85
C SER A 729 -46.77 -19.84 3.32
N LYS A 730 -47.04 -20.77 4.24
CA LYS A 730 -46.85 -20.64 5.70
C LYS A 730 -45.42 -20.97 6.17
N CYS A 731 -44.57 -21.56 5.33
CA CYS A 731 -43.18 -21.84 5.66
C CYS A 731 -42.32 -20.56 5.67
N LYS A 732 -41.39 -20.47 6.62
CA LYS A 732 -40.41 -19.38 6.74
C LYS A 732 -39.32 -19.50 5.68
N THR A 733 -38.87 -18.36 5.18
CA THR A 733 -37.72 -18.28 4.26
C THR A 733 -36.42 -18.61 5.01
N GLY A 734 -35.56 -19.43 4.42
CA GLY A 734 -34.27 -19.84 5.00
C GLY A 734 -34.32 -21.13 5.83
N GLU A 735 -35.49 -21.75 6.01
CA GLU A 735 -35.64 -23.03 6.74
C GLU A 735 -36.12 -24.15 5.78
N THR A 736 -35.68 -25.38 6.05
CA THR A 736 -36.23 -26.59 5.40
C THR A 736 -37.32 -27.15 6.30
N THR A 737 -38.57 -27.11 5.84
CA THR A 737 -39.73 -27.49 6.66
C THR A 737 -40.37 -28.78 6.14
N PRO A 738 -40.64 -29.78 7.00
CA PRO A 738 -41.45 -30.95 6.61
C PRO A 738 -42.90 -30.51 6.38
N VAL A 739 -43.46 -30.87 5.22
CA VAL A 739 -44.83 -30.51 4.83
C VAL A 739 -45.74 -31.73 4.69
N GLY A 740 -45.17 -32.93 4.55
CA GLY A 740 -45.97 -34.13 4.35
C GLY A 740 -45.18 -35.40 4.08
N LYS A 741 -45.85 -36.38 3.47
CA LYS A 741 -45.29 -37.63 2.99
C LYS A 741 -45.85 -37.97 1.61
N PHE A 742 -45.01 -38.58 0.78
CA PHE A 742 -45.38 -39.04 -0.55
C PHE A 742 -44.85 -40.46 -0.75
N HIS A 743 -45.75 -41.44 -0.93
CA HIS A 743 -45.41 -42.87 -1.10
C HIS A 743 -44.33 -43.36 -0.12
N GLY A 744 -44.54 -43.13 1.19
CA GLY A 744 -43.61 -43.57 2.24
C GLY A 744 -42.37 -42.69 2.45
N PHE A 745 -42.06 -41.75 1.54
CA PHE A 745 -40.97 -40.78 1.70
C PHE A 745 -41.43 -39.51 2.41
N GLU A 746 -40.55 -38.88 3.19
CA GLU A 746 -40.82 -37.59 3.82
C GLU A 746 -40.71 -36.48 2.77
N LEU A 747 -41.69 -35.58 2.74
CA LEU A 747 -41.72 -34.43 1.85
C LEU A 747 -41.40 -33.15 2.63
N LEU A 748 -40.35 -32.46 2.22
CA LEU A 748 -39.93 -31.17 2.78
C LEU A 748 -39.91 -30.08 1.71
N VAL A 749 -39.89 -28.83 2.17
CA VAL A 749 -39.80 -27.65 1.30
C VAL A 749 -38.72 -26.72 1.82
N GLU A 750 -37.90 -26.23 0.91
CA GLU A 750 -36.82 -25.28 1.15
C GLU A 750 -37.11 -23.97 0.41
N LYS A 751 -37.25 -22.87 1.15
CA LYS A 751 -37.46 -21.52 0.60
C LYS A 751 -36.15 -20.72 0.61
N ASN A 752 -35.64 -20.36 -0.57
CA ASN A 752 -34.45 -19.51 -0.69
C ASN A 752 -34.82 -18.01 -0.68
N PHE A 753 -33.92 -17.16 -0.18
CA PHE A 753 -33.98 -15.69 -0.24
C PHE A 753 -34.09 -15.14 -1.68
N LEU A 754 -33.65 -15.92 -2.68
CA LEU A 754 -33.74 -15.57 -4.11
C LEU A 754 -35.12 -15.90 -4.74
N SER A 755 -36.15 -16.21 -3.95
CA SER A 755 -37.53 -16.53 -4.41
C SER A 755 -37.67 -17.84 -5.20
N ILE A 756 -36.64 -18.68 -5.25
CA ILE A 756 -36.70 -20.04 -5.82
C ILE A 756 -36.99 -21.02 -4.68
N ASN A 757 -38.08 -21.77 -4.80
CA ASN A 757 -38.50 -22.76 -3.81
C ASN A 757 -38.21 -24.18 -4.32
N TYR A 758 -37.72 -25.06 -3.46
CA TYR A 758 -37.44 -26.46 -3.78
C TYR A 758 -38.33 -27.40 -2.98
N MET A 759 -38.79 -28.47 -3.62
CA MET A 759 -39.35 -29.64 -2.95
C MET A 759 -38.22 -30.63 -2.71
N VAL A 760 -38.16 -31.19 -1.51
CA VAL A 760 -37.17 -32.18 -1.11
C VAL A 760 -37.90 -33.46 -0.73
N LEU A 761 -37.62 -34.54 -1.45
CA LEU A 761 -38.07 -35.88 -1.09
C LEU A 761 -36.95 -36.56 -0.28
N ARG A 762 -37.26 -37.01 0.94
CA ARG A 762 -36.28 -37.62 1.85
C ARG A 762 -36.64 -39.08 2.16
N GLY A 763 -35.73 -39.97 1.78
CA GLY A 763 -35.68 -41.37 2.18
C GLY A 763 -34.47 -41.61 3.08
N LYS A 764 -33.58 -42.54 2.71
CA LYS A 764 -32.23 -42.65 3.29
C LYS A 764 -31.29 -41.54 2.79
N THR A 765 -31.61 -40.91 1.66
CA THR A 765 -30.98 -39.65 1.21
C THR A 765 -32.03 -38.65 0.71
N GLU A 766 -31.57 -37.49 0.24
CA GLU A 766 -32.42 -36.37 -0.18
C GLU A 766 -32.33 -36.14 -1.70
N TYR A 767 -33.49 -35.88 -2.30
CA TYR A 767 -33.68 -35.59 -3.72
C TYR A 767 -34.41 -34.25 -3.84
N LYS A 768 -33.94 -33.34 -4.71
CA LYS A 768 -34.49 -31.99 -4.82
C LYS A 768 -35.03 -31.72 -6.22
N ALA A 769 -36.18 -31.04 -6.30
CA ALA A 769 -36.73 -30.50 -7.54
C ALA A 769 -37.29 -29.09 -7.31
N GLU A 770 -37.18 -28.22 -8.31
CA GLU A 770 -37.78 -26.88 -8.24
C GLU A 770 -39.31 -26.96 -8.19
N LEU A 771 -39.93 -26.18 -7.31
CA LEU A 771 -41.37 -26.05 -7.24
C LEU A 771 -41.95 -25.43 -8.52
N SER A 772 -43.21 -25.76 -8.84
CA SER A 772 -43.97 -25.08 -9.89
C SER A 772 -44.93 -24.07 -9.26
N THR A 773 -45.36 -23.07 -10.02
CA THR A 773 -46.44 -22.15 -9.63
C THR A 773 -47.83 -22.78 -9.78
N SER A 774 -47.95 -23.94 -10.43
CA SER A 774 -49.19 -24.69 -10.59
C SER A 774 -49.32 -25.81 -9.55
N PRO A 775 -50.51 -25.99 -8.93
CA PRO A 775 -50.80 -27.14 -8.04
C PRO A 775 -50.47 -28.47 -8.71
N VAL A 776 -50.97 -28.69 -9.93
CA VAL A 776 -50.75 -29.94 -10.68
C VAL A 776 -49.31 -30.03 -11.17
N GLY A 777 -48.73 -28.91 -11.63
CA GLY A 777 -47.34 -28.88 -12.09
C GLY A 777 -46.35 -29.29 -11.00
N SER A 778 -46.61 -28.95 -9.74
CA SER A 778 -45.77 -29.35 -8.62
C SER A 778 -45.91 -30.85 -8.28
N MET A 779 -47.13 -31.40 -8.37
CA MET A 779 -47.35 -32.85 -8.18
C MET A 779 -46.67 -33.67 -9.27
N VAL A 780 -46.75 -33.24 -10.54
CA VAL A 780 -46.05 -33.93 -11.65
C VAL A 780 -44.54 -33.90 -11.45
N LYS A 781 -43.96 -32.76 -11.02
CA LYS A 781 -42.54 -32.69 -10.71
C LYS A 781 -42.15 -33.59 -9.53
N LEU A 782 -43.01 -33.72 -8.52
CA LEU A 782 -42.81 -34.61 -7.39
C LEU A 782 -42.86 -36.10 -7.80
N GLU A 783 -43.84 -36.47 -8.62
CA GLU A 783 -43.94 -37.81 -9.22
C GLU A 783 -42.71 -38.12 -10.09
N ASN A 784 -42.28 -37.17 -10.93
CA ASN A 784 -41.08 -37.32 -11.74
C ASN A 784 -39.83 -37.50 -10.87
N LEU A 785 -39.71 -36.77 -9.77
CA LEU A 785 -38.61 -36.91 -8.83
C LEU A 785 -38.59 -38.31 -8.16
N PHE A 786 -39.76 -38.82 -7.77
CA PHE A 786 -39.92 -40.15 -7.18
C PHE A 786 -39.70 -41.28 -8.19
N ASN A 787 -40.21 -41.16 -9.40
CA ASN A 787 -40.03 -42.17 -10.46
C ASN A 787 -38.58 -42.14 -11.00
N GLY A 788 -37.98 -40.96 -11.05
CA GLY A 788 -36.61 -40.69 -11.53
C GLY A 788 -35.49 -41.02 -10.54
N LEU A 789 -35.76 -41.63 -9.38
CA LEU A 789 -34.70 -41.97 -8.41
C LEU A 789 -33.56 -42.79 -9.04
N HIS A 790 -33.87 -43.67 -9.99
CA HIS A 790 -32.92 -44.50 -10.73
C HIS A 790 -31.91 -43.69 -11.57
N GLU A 791 -32.27 -42.49 -12.06
CA GLU A 791 -31.36 -41.62 -12.83
C GLU A 791 -30.17 -41.16 -11.98
N ASN A 792 -30.33 -41.10 -10.65
CA ASN A 792 -29.24 -40.77 -9.73
C ASN A 792 -28.19 -41.88 -9.64
N VAL A 793 -28.53 -43.13 -9.98
CA VAL A 793 -27.57 -44.26 -9.98
C VAL A 793 -26.52 -44.03 -11.05
N ASP A 794 -26.95 -43.87 -12.31
CA ASP A 794 -26.05 -43.63 -13.44
C ASP A 794 -25.20 -42.37 -13.25
N PHE A 795 -25.82 -41.30 -12.71
CA PHE A 795 -25.11 -40.06 -12.40
C PHE A 795 -24.03 -40.25 -11.34
N LEU A 796 -24.35 -40.93 -10.23
CA LEU A 796 -23.40 -41.17 -9.15
C LEU A 796 -22.30 -42.16 -9.54
N GLU A 797 -22.61 -43.20 -10.33
CA GLU A 797 -21.62 -44.14 -10.86
C GLU A 797 -20.62 -43.43 -11.77
N LYS A 798 -21.10 -42.61 -12.73
CA LYS A 798 -20.23 -41.77 -13.56
C LYS A 798 -19.39 -40.80 -12.74
N LYS A 799 -19.96 -40.21 -11.68
CA LYS A 799 -19.19 -39.32 -10.79
C LYS A 799 -18.12 -40.06 -10.01
N ILE A 800 -18.40 -41.27 -9.51
CA ILE A 800 -17.41 -42.08 -8.80
C ILE A 800 -16.28 -42.46 -9.75
N GLU A 801 -16.59 -42.90 -10.97
CA GLU A 801 -15.60 -43.20 -12.01
C GLU A 801 -14.75 -41.95 -12.35
N GLN A 802 -15.39 -40.80 -12.53
CA GLN A 802 -14.68 -39.53 -12.74
C GLN A 802 -13.72 -39.22 -11.58
N TYR A 803 -14.17 -39.32 -10.33
CA TYR A 803 -13.33 -39.05 -9.16
C TYR A 803 -12.18 -40.06 -9.03
N GLN A 804 -12.37 -41.31 -9.46
CA GLN A 804 -11.31 -42.31 -9.50
C GLN A 804 -10.27 -41.96 -10.57
N ASN A 805 -10.71 -41.58 -11.78
CA ASN A 805 -9.82 -41.14 -12.85
C ASN A 805 -9.04 -39.88 -12.45
N ASP A 806 -9.69 -38.91 -11.82
CA ASP A 806 -9.05 -37.68 -11.33
C ASP A 806 -8.03 -37.96 -10.21
N LEU A 807 -8.30 -38.97 -9.36
CA LEU A 807 -7.37 -39.45 -8.33
C LEU A 807 -6.11 -40.05 -8.96
N GLU A 808 -6.27 -40.93 -9.96
CA GLU A 808 -5.15 -41.54 -10.68
C GLU A 808 -4.33 -40.50 -11.44
N ALA A 809 -5.00 -39.58 -12.16
CA ALA A 809 -4.34 -38.50 -12.87
C ALA A 809 -3.56 -37.58 -11.93
N SER A 810 -4.15 -37.21 -10.78
CA SER A 810 -3.47 -36.37 -9.78
C SER A 810 -2.23 -37.05 -9.19
N LYS A 811 -2.28 -38.38 -9.00
CA LYS A 811 -1.14 -39.16 -8.54
C LYS A 811 -0.03 -39.23 -9.58
N ALA A 812 -0.37 -39.49 -10.85
CA ALA A 812 0.60 -39.52 -11.94
C ALA A 812 1.33 -38.18 -12.11
N GLU A 813 0.60 -37.07 -11.96
CA GLU A 813 1.16 -35.73 -12.10
C GLU A 813 2.00 -35.30 -10.89
N TYR A 814 1.65 -35.77 -9.69
CA TYR A 814 2.41 -35.55 -8.45
C TYR A 814 3.83 -36.15 -8.49
N ASP A 815 4.01 -37.24 -9.25
CA ASP A 815 5.29 -37.96 -9.37
C ASP A 815 6.25 -37.32 -10.38
N LYS A 816 5.81 -36.34 -11.18
CA LYS A 816 6.67 -35.65 -12.16
C LYS A 816 7.70 -34.77 -11.45
N PRO A 817 9.00 -34.83 -11.81
CA PRO A 817 10.04 -34.00 -11.21
C PRO A 817 10.02 -32.56 -11.73
N PHE A 818 10.72 -31.65 -11.01
CA PHE A 818 10.87 -30.26 -11.42
C PHE A 818 11.78 -30.13 -12.65
N ALA A 819 11.26 -29.57 -13.74
CA ALA A 819 11.94 -29.53 -15.04
C ALA A 819 13.27 -28.74 -15.03
N TYR A 820 13.37 -27.66 -14.22
CA TYR A 820 14.53 -26.78 -14.18
C TYR A 820 15.51 -27.08 -13.04
N SER A 821 15.49 -28.29 -12.48
CA SER A 821 16.32 -28.64 -11.31
C SER A 821 17.81 -28.45 -11.59
N ALA A 822 18.28 -28.93 -12.75
CA ALA A 822 19.69 -28.83 -13.14
C ALA A 822 20.12 -27.37 -13.39
N GLU A 823 19.30 -26.57 -14.08
CA GLU A 823 19.59 -25.16 -14.34
C GLU A 823 19.65 -24.34 -13.05
N LEU A 824 18.75 -24.62 -12.08
CA LEU A 824 18.77 -23.96 -10.77
C LEU A 824 20.06 -24.31 -9.99
N GLU A 825 20.48 -25.57 -9.98
CA GLU A 825 21.73 -25.98 -9.33
C GLU A 825 22.96 -25.34 -9.98
N GLU A 826 23.01 -25.29 -11.31
CA GLU A 826 24.09 -24.65 -12.06
C GLU A 826 24.19 -23.15 -11.75
N LYS A 827 23.06 -22.44 -11.79
CA LYS A 827 23.01 -20.99 -11.51
C LYS A 827 23.35 -20.67 -10.05
N LEU A 828 22.92 -21.51 -9.10
CA LEU A 828 23.32 -21.37 -7.69
C LEU A 828 24.83 -21.59 -7.50
N ALA A 829 25.41 -22.57 -8.19
CA ALA A 829 26.85 -22.80 -8.14
C ALA A 829 27.63 -21.61 -8.73
N ARG A 830 27.19 -21.07 -9.87
CA ARG A 830 27.81 -19.88 -10.47
C ARG A 830 27.65 -18.63 -9.59
N GLN A 831 26.50 -18.46 -8.95
CA GLN A 831 26.26 -17.40 -7.97
C GLN A 831 27.27 -17.49 -6.82
N TYR A 832 27.49 -18.70 -6.28
CA TYR A 832 28.48 -18.92 -5.22
C TYR A 832 29.91 -18.62 -5.69
N GLU A 833 30.28 -19.05 -6.88
CA GLU A 833 31.59 -18.77 -7.48
C GLU A 833 31.81 -17.26 -7.67
N LEU A 834 30.82 -16.54 -8.21
CA LEU A 834 30.89 -15.09 -8.40
C LEU A 834 30.96 -14.35 -7.05
N ASN A 835 30.26 -14.81 -6.02
CA ASN A 835 30.38 -14.26 -4.66
C ASN A 835 31.80 -14.44 -4.10
N ALA A 836 32.41 -15.60 -4.31
CA ALA A 836 33.78 -15.87 -3.89
C ALA A 836 34.80 -15.02 -4.67
N GLN A 837 34.64 -14.88 -5.99
CA GLN A 837 35.51 -14.05 -6.84
C GLN A 837 35.40 -12.55 -6.51
N LEU A 838 34.23 -12.10 -6.07
CA LEU A 838 33.97 -10.72 -5.68
C LEU A 838 34.25 -10.46 -4.19
N ASP A 839 34.72 -11.46 -3.44
CA ASP A 839 35.14 -11.33 -2.04
C ASP A 839 33.97 -10.89 -1.13
N LEU A 840 32.76 -11.39 -1.44
CA LEU A 840 31.46 -11.00 -0.87
C LEU A 840 30.91 -12.01 0.18
N GLU A 841 31.75 -12.86 0.77
CA GLU A 841 31.33 -13.76 1.86
C GLU A 841 31.13 -13.05 3.21
#